data_AF-A0A225VCP4-F1
#
_entry.id   AF-A0A225VCP4-F1
#
_cell.length_a   1.000
_cell.length_b   1.000
_cell.length_c   1.000
_cell.angle_alpha   90.00
_cell.angle_beta   90.00
_cell.angle_gamma   90.00
#
_symmetry.space_group_name_H-M   'P 1'
#
loop_
_entity.id
_entity.type
_entity.pdbx_description
1 polymer ?
#
loop_
_entity_poly.entity_id
_entity_poly.type
_entity_poly.pdbx_seq_one_letter_code
_entity_poly.pdbx_strand_id
1 'polypeptide(L)'
;MKAQMEYGEEVKAISEDVEATIIRAADHVKEGLAIIDAEIQQAKTELTNNDLLLVSDNESILGMWMKLEAVCQRRTDTIDHFATHLDGIEQTRIDRVRVELQRLTWALMETAHALPHEVERIIEAEAYEVNMVVISNRRVYADLVARMGTANVDEFLTARLSWEKGQMNWRHLRHDDAIVRFQATINSPHFTDPEDRLQVLQQIRVFQEKIHSEQRLAVLKELNDAGASLSSDYTKKILENLSATQQYEEEKNHSFFSELRGLQQSKGDSAVALRETLRLELHGFGAMAKEGAIEAARQRLVELLSDETMEDFFRAAGGLKTELDTLVKQLCVEDLIYKTNLEPMVSSLEILLSALPLKSVMEKQGKEAEQKAVETTLEKLRKAAKNEIMAILPSLQTQILMLMNIDDMSANFKAELSDIMAQLDQIILEYGSLPSISADAPSEKTFSRTPSIAVLANSKSMKASAAMIGESSSSNNKPSESNGNIVDLQAIRKVQRRLGMLVYASELSAPWQQHLQFIADQLALQTKANGIVDEVISRECDFLIETRQQEGRLLVEEMGKRMEQQSALLHDHVEKLVKFYLRVVLCMEESTDKVQYVNLSVMDLLDTLKEIDEGTLADLESTFTQSCVRLRHSPSNNVLREEFQLSSDLLMLIEREYRTYDKRLHLAADNNVVAIDKQPH
;
A
#
# COMPACT_ATOMS: atom_id res chain seq x y z
N MET A 1 -50.67 -55.87 -67.21
CA MET A 1 -51.77 -55.96 -66.21
C MET A 1 -51.38 -56.76 -64.98
N LYS A 2 -51.43 -58.11 -64.93
CA LYS A 2 -51.19 -58.87 -63.67
C LYS A 2 -49.88 -58.49 -62.95
N ALA A 3 -48.74 -58.54 -63.64
CA ALA A 3 -47.44 -58.15 -63.06
C ALA A 3 -47.37 -56.69 -62.60
N GLN A 4 -48.12 -55.78 -63.23
CA GLN A 4 -48.18 -54.36 -62.87
C GLN A 4 -49.07 -54.13 -61.63
N MET A 5 -50.13 -54.93 -61.45
CA MET A 5 -50.91 -54.93 -60.21
C MET A 5 -50.07 -55.48 -59.05
N GLU A 6 -49.33 -56.57 -59.27
CA GLU A 6 -48.41 -57.14 -58.28
C GLU A 6 -47.32 -56.12 -57.88
N TYR A 7 -46.72 -55.41 -58.85
CA TYR A 7 -45.81 -54.28 -58.58
C TYR A 7 -46.47 -53.18 -57.74
N GLY A 8 -47.71 -52.76 -58.07
CA GLY A 8 -48.43 -51.72 -57.35
C GLY A 8 -48.76 -52.09 -55.89
N GLU A 9 -49.09 -53.36 -55.62
CA GLU A 9 -49.30 -53.87 -54.25
C GLU A 9 -47.99 -53.85 -53.44
N GLU A 10 -46.87 -54.22 -54.05
CA GLU A 10 -45.55 -54.26 -53.39
C GLU A 10 -45.01 -52.84 -53.13
N VAL A 11 -45.17 -51.91 -54.08
CA VAL A 11 -44.81 -50.47 -53.88
C VAL A 11 -45.66 -49.83 -52.78
N LYS A 12 -46.94 -50.22 -52.66
CA LYS A 12 -47.81 -49.81 -51.56
C LYS A 12 -47.30 -50.35 -50.21
N ALA A 13 -46.97 -51.63 -50.13
CA ALA A 13 -46.42 -52.24 -48.92
C ALA A 13 -45.05 -51.63 -48.51
N ILE A 14 -44.18 -51.33 -49.48
CA ILE A 14 -42.93 -50.58 -49.24
C ILE A 14 -43.23 -49.19 -48.68
N SER A 15 -44.25 -48.50 -49.20
CA SER A 15 -44.60 -47.15 -48.75
C SER A 15 -45.16 -47.12 -47.33
N GLU A 16 -46.03 -48.08 -46.96
CA GLU A 16 -46.58 -48.23 -45.60
C GLU A 16 -45.47 -48.53 -44.56
N ASP A 17 -44.51 -49.40 -44.89
CA ASP A 17 -43.37 -49.73 -44.02
C ASP A 17 -42.37 -48.56 -43.88
N VAL A 18 -42.16 -47.79 -44.95
CA VAL A 18 -41.37 -46.55 -44.92
C VAL A 18 -42.05 -45.50 -44.04
N GLU A 19 -43.36 -45.28 -44.18
CA GLU A 19 -44.12 -44.35 -43.33
C GLU A 19 -44.05 -44.75 -41.85
N ALA A 20 -44.27 -46.03 -41.53
CA ALA A 20 -44.13 -46.55 -40.17
C ALA A 20 -42.70 -46.42 -39.61
N THR A 21 -41.69 -46.37 -40.47
CA THR A 21 -40.29 -46.16 -40.07
C THR A 21 -39.99 -44.67 -39.84
N ILE A 22 -40.52 -43.78 -40.67
CA ILE A 22 -40.42 -42.31 -40.50
C ILE A 22 -41.10 -41.87 -39.21
N ILE A 23 -42.30 -42.41 -38.90
CA ILE A 23 -43.02 -42.10 -37.65
C ILE A 23 -42.17 -42.49 -36.43
N ARG A 24 -41.62 -43.71 -36.41
CA ARG A 24 -40.74 -44.17 -35.32
C ARG A 24 -39.49 -43.31 -35.17
N ALA A 25 -38.88 -42.88 -36.28
CA ALA A 25 -37.74 -41.97 -36.25
C ALA A 25 -38.12 -40.58 -35.69
N ALA A 26 -39.29 -40.05 -36.10
CA ALA A 26 -39.80 -38.76 -35.65
C ALA A 26 -40.17 -38.76 -34.15
N ASP A 27 -40.77 -39.83 -33.64
CA ASP A 27 -41.04 -39.98 -32.21
C ASP A 27 -39.74 -40.10 -31.39
N HIS A 28 -38.75 -40.86 -31.89
CA HIS A 28 -37.46 -41.03 -31.22
C HIS A 28 -36.67 -39.72 -31.12
N VAL A 29 -36.55 -38.94 -32.22
CA VAL A 29 -35.86 -37.64 -32.17
C VAL A 29 -36.61 -36.65 -31.29
N LYS A 30 -37.94 -36.69 -31.25
CA LYS A 30 -38.77 -35.83 -30.40
C LYS A 30 -38.58 -36.12 -28.90
N GLU A 31 -38.51 -37.40 -28.51
CA GLU A 31 -38.21 -37.79 -27.13
C GLU A 31 -36.77 -37.41 -26.74
N GLY A 32 -35.80 -37.68 -27.61
CA GLY A 32 -34.40 -37.30 -27.39
C GLY A 32 -34.21 -35.79 -27.22
N LEU A 33 -34.82 -34.98 -28.09
CA LEU A 33 -34.80 -33.52 -27.97
C LEU A 33 -35.51 -33.02 -26.71
N ALA A 34 -36.63 -33.63 -26.30
CA ALA A 34 -37.31 -33.23 -25.07
C ALA A 34 -36.47 -33.47 -23.80
N ILE A 35 -35.67 -34.54 -23.77
CA ILE A 35 -34.71 -34.81 -22.69
C ILE A 35 -33.58 -33.78 -22.70
N ILE A 36 -33.00 -33.50 -23.87
CA ILE A 36 -31.91 -32.52 -24.01
C ILE A 36 -32.40 -31.10 -23.67
N ASP A 37 -33.59 -30.70 -24.11
CA ASP A 37 -34.20 -29.41 -23.79
C ASP A 37 -34.44 -29.28 -22.27
N ALA A 38 -34.82 -30.36 -21.57
CA ALA A 38 -34.94 -30.36 -20.12
C ALA A 38 -33.57 -30.20 -19.41
N GLU A 39 -32.51 -30.84 -19.90
CA GLU A 39 -31.14 -30.63 -19.41
C GLU A 39 -30.66 -29.18 -19.62
N ILE A 40 -30.96 -28.56 -20.77
CA ILE A 40 -30.68 -27.15 -21.05
C ILE A 40 -31.41 -26.24 -20.05
N GLN A 41 -32.68 -26.51 -19.77
CA GLN A 41 -33.45 -25.71 -18.80
C GLN A 41 -32.93 -25.89 -17.37
N GLN A 42 -32.51 -27.10 -16.97
CA GLN A 42 -31.86 -27.31 -15.66
C GLN A 42 -30.59 -26.46 -15.53
N ALA A 43 -29.68 -26.53 -16.51
CA ALA A 43 -28.45 -25.72 -16.52
C ALA A 43 -28.75 -24.20 -16.50
N LYS A 44 -29.81 -23.75 -17.19
CA LYS A 44 -30.30 -22.36 -17.11
C LYS A 44 -30.78 -21.99 -15.69
N THR A 45 -31.43 -22.91 -14.95
CA THR A 45 -31.84 -22.63 -13.56
C THR A 45 -30.66 -22.54 -12.59
N GLU A 46 -29.64 -23.40 -12.76
CA GLU A 46 -28.40 -23.34 -11.96
C GLU A 46 -27.72 -21.97 -12.08
N LEU A 47 -27.68 -21.40 -13.30
CA LEU A 47 -27.18 -20.05 -13.60
C LEU A 47 -28.00 -18.89 -13.01
N THR A 48 -29.12 -19.17 -12.34
CA THR A 48 -29.95 -18.17 -11.63
C THR A 48 -29.97 -18.36 -10.11
N ASN A 49 -29.31 -19.39 -9.58
CA ASN A 49 -29.27 -19.67 -8.15
C ASN A 49 -28.16 -18.86 -7.45
N ASN A 50 -28.52 -17.75 -6.80
CA ASN A 50 -27.58 -16.86 -6.14
C ASN A 50 -26.65 -17.55 -5.12
N ASP A 51 -27.14 -18.55 -4.37
CA ASP A 51 -26.34 -19.26 -3.36
C ASP A 51 -25.25 -20.11 -4.02
N LEU A 52 -25.61 -20.80 -5.13
CA LEU A 52 -24.66 -21.56 -5.94
C LEU A 52 -23.61 -20.63 -6.58
N LEU A 53 -24.05 -19.50 -7.12
CA LEU A 53 -23.18 -18.51 -7.75
C LEU A 53 -22.19 -17.93 -6.74
N LEU A 54 -22.63 -17.48 -5.56
CA LEU A 54 -21.76 -16.91 -4.54
C LEU A 54 -20.60 -17.84 -4.14
N VAL A 55 -20.87 -19.15 -4.02
CA VAL A 55 -19.85 -20.15 -3.69
C VAL A 55 -18.95 -20.50 -4.88
N SER A 56 -19.43 -20.34 -6.12
CA SER A 56 -18.70 -20.68 -7.35
C SER A 56 -17.54 -19.72 -7.63
N ASP A 57 -16.41 -20.26 -8.11
CA ASP A 57 -15.29 -19.52 -8.67
C ASP A 57 -15.43 -19.30 -10.19
N ASN A 58 -14.50 -18.55 -10.78
CA ASN A 58 -14.52 -18.23 -12.22
C ASN A 58 -14.42 -19.50 -13.09
N GLU A 59 -13.59 -20.47 -12.68
CA GLU A 59 -13.45 -21.75 -13.38
C GLU A 59 -14.77 -22.56 -13.35
N SER A 60 -15.49 -22.55 -12.23
CA SER A 60 -16.81 -23.18 -12.13
C SER A 60 -17.83 -22.54 -13.06
N ILE A 61 -17.86 -21.20 -13.16
CA ILE A 61 -18.77 -20.49 -14.09
C ILE A 61 -18.42 -20.76 -15.56
N LEU A 62 -17.14 -20.85 -15.90
CA LEU A 62 -16.69 -21.29 -17.23
C LEU A 62 -17.03 -22.78 -17.49
N GLY A 63 -16.90 -23.63 -16.47
CA GLY A 63 -17.32 -25.03 -16.51
C GLY A 63 -18.82 -25.21 -16.71
N MET A 64 -19.65 -24.31 -16.15
CA MET A 64 -21.09 -24.26 -16.44
C MET A 64 -21.36 -23.92 -17.91
N TRP A 65 -20.58 -23.03 -18.54
CA TRP A 65 -20.67 -22.79 -19.99
C TRP A 65 -20.32 -24.05 -20.77
N MET A 66 -19.17 -24.67 -20.51
CA MET A 66 -18.71 -25.85 -21.26
C MET A 66 -19.72 -27.02 -21.18
N LYS A 67 -20.37 -27.20 -20.02
CA LYS A 67 -21.47 -28.17 -19.86
C LYS A 67 -22.68 -27.80 -20.73
N LEU A 68 -23.14 -26.55 -20.67
CA LEU A 68 -24.28 -26.07 -21.44
C LEU A 68 -24.04 -26.13 -22.95
N GLU A 69 -22.84 -25.76 -23.39
CA GLU A 69 -22.37 -25.86 -24.78
C GLU A 69 -22.34 -27.33 -25.24
N ALA A 70 -21.83 -28.25 -24.43
CA ALA A 70 -21.87 -29.69 -24.75
C ALA A 70 -23.29 -30.28 -24.78
N VAL A 71 -24.23 -29.76 -24.00
CA VAL A 71 -25.67 -30.13 -24.10
C VAL A 71 -26.27 -29.61 -25.41
N CYS A 72 -25.98 -28.37 -25.77
CA CYS A 72 -26.42 -27.79 -27.04
C CYS A 72 -25.79 -28.49 -28.25
N GLN A 73 -24.53 -28.92 -28.17
CA GLN A 73 -23.90 -29.69 -29.24
C GLN A 73 -24.56 -31.06 -29.42
N ARG A 74 -24.87 -31.79 -28.33
CA ARG A 74 -25.67 -33.03 -28.41
C ARG A 74 -27.03 -32.80 -29.08
N ARG A 75 -27.64 -31.63 -28.90
CA ARG A 75 -28.88 -31.23 -29.59
C ARG A 75 -28.68 -31.13 -31.10
N THR A 76 -27.61 -30.46 -31.54
CA THR A 76 -27.19 -30.37 -32.94
C THR A 76 -26.94 -31.77 -33.53
N ASP A 77 -26.12 -32.58 -32.86
CA ASP A 77 -25.75 -33.93 -33.29
C ASP A 77 -26.99 -34.82 -33.45
N THR A 78 -27.99 -34.67 -32.57
CA THR A 78 -29.27 -35.40 -32.62
C THR A 78 -30.11 -35.01 -33.85
N ILE A 79 -30.10 -33.74 -34.25
CA ILE A 79 -30.80 -33.24 -35.44
C ILE A 79 -30.09 -33.72 -36.71
N ASP A 80 -28.76 -33.65 -36.75
CA ASP A 80 -27.95 -34.10 -37.90
C ASP A 80 -28.04 -35.63 -38.09
N HIS A 81 -28.09 -36.39 -37.00
CA HIS A 81 -28.31 -37.82 -37.05
C HIS A 81 -29.71 -38.17 -37.58
N PHE A 82 -30.75 -37.43 -37.14
CA PHE A 82 -32.11 -37.59 -37.67
C PHE A 82 -32.21 -37.24 -39.16
N ALA A 83 -31.56 -36.15 -39.61
CA ALA A 83 -31.48 -35.80 -41.02
C ALA A 83 -30.83 -36.91 -41.86
N THR A 84 -29.68 -37.42 -41.40
CA THR A 84 -28.96 -38.55 -42.04
C THR A 84 -29.83 -39.81 -42.08
N HIS A 85 -30.61 -40.06 -41.03
CA HIS A 85 -31.51 -41.22 -40.94
C HIS A 85 -32.70 -41.11 -41.93
N LEU A 86 -33.33 -39.93 -42.05
CA LEU A 86 -34.38 -39.69 -43.06
C LEU A 86 -33.89 -39.92 -44.49
N ASP A 87 -32.69 -39.44 -44.83
CA ASP A 87 -32.09 -39.70 -46.15
C ASP A 87 -31.79 -41.20 -46.34
N GLY A 88 -31.32 -41.89 -45.30
CA GLY A 88 -31.11 -43.35 -45.32
C GLY A 88 -32.40 -44.14 -45.54
N ILE A 89 -33.53 -43.69 -44.99
CA ILE A 89 -34.85 -44.29 -45.22
C ILE A 89 -35.26 -44.14 -46.70
N GLU A 90 -35.10 -42.96 -47.31
CA GLU A 90 -35.43 -42.81 -48.75
C GLU A 90 -34.45 -43.55 -49.66
N GLN A 91 -33.16 -43.67 -49.32
CA GLN A 91 -32.25 -44.55 -50.08
C GLN A 91 -32.72 -46.01 -50.03
N THR A 92 -33.11 -46.49 -48.84
CA THR A 92 -33.66 -47.84 -48.66
C THR A 92 -34.95 -48.04 -49.48
N ARG A 93 -35.81 -47.02 -49.55
CA ARG A 93 -37.01 -47.01 -50.40
C ARG A 93 -36.65 -47.08 -51.89
N ILE A 94 -35.73 -46.23 -52.36
CA ILE A 94 -35.27 -46.20 -53.75
C ILE A 94 -34.73 -47.56 -54.15
N ASP A 95 -33.89 -48.20 -53.33
CA ASP A 95 -33.31 -49.50 -53.64
C ASP A 95 -34.35 -50.63 -53.65
N ARG A 96 -35.29 -50.65 -52.69
CA ARG A 96 -36.40 -51.63 -52.69
C ARG A 96 -37.30 -51.47 -53.93
N VAL A 97 -37.72 -50.25 -54.24
CA VAL A 97 -38.57 -50.01 -55.42
C VAL A 97 -37.81 -50.25 -56.73
N ARG A 98 -36.48 -50.03 -56.78
CA ARG A 98 -35.64 -50.39 -57.93
C ARG A 98 -35.62 -51.90 -58.17
N VAL A 99 -35.50 -52.73 -57.13
CA VAL A 99 -35.55 -54.19 -57.24
C VAL A 99 -36.91 -54.64 -57.80
N GLU A 100 -38.00 -54.05 -57.30
CA GLU A 100 -39.35 -54.36 -57.80
C GLU A 100 -39.59 -53.89 -59.23
N LEU A 101 -39.06 -52.72 -59.61
CA LEU A 101 -39.13 -52.22 -60.99
C LEU A 101 -38.31 -53.09 -61.96
N GLN A 102 -37.17 -53.61 -61.52
CA GLN A 102 -36.42 -54.63 -62.26
C GLN A 102 -37.24 -55.92 -62.40
N ARG A 103 -37.85 -56.42 -61.32
CA ARG A 103 -38.72 -57.62 -61.36
C ARG A 103 -39.89 -57.43 -62.35
N LEU A 104 -40.53 -56.27 -62.35
CA LEU A 104 -41.56 -55.91 -63.32
C LEU A 104 -41.01 -55.89 -64.76
N THR A 105 -39.83 -55.32 -64.98
CA THR A 105 -39.16 -55.27 -66.30
C THR A 105 -38.93 -56.68 -66.85
N TRP A 106 -38.36 -57.59 -66.05
CA TRP A 106 -38.15 -59.00 -66.45
C TRP A 106 -39.48 -59.69 -66.75
N ALA A 107 -40.49 -59.56 -65.88
CA ALA A 107 -41.80 -60.18 -66.07
C ALA A 107 -42.52 -59.70 -67.34
N LEU A 108 -42.36 -58.42 -67.71
CA LEU A 108 -42.91 -57.87 -68.96
C LEU A 108 -42.11 -58.30 -70.20
N MET A 109 -40.78 -58.44 -70.10
CA MET A 109 -39.95 -58.96 -71.19
C MET A 109 -40.17 -60.46 -71.47
N GLU A 110 -40.48 -61.27 -70.45
CA GLU A 110 -40.80 -62.69 -70.63
C GLU A 110 -42.20 -62.94 -71.25
N THR A 111 -43.12 -61.97 -71.18
CA THR A 111 -44.42 -62.10 -71.84
C THR A 111 -44.31 -61.94 -73.37
N ALA A 112 -44.42 -63.07 -74.08
CA ALA A 112 -44.17 -63.26 -75.52
C ALA A 112 -44.97 -62.41 -76.54
N HIS A 113 -45.68 -61.37 -76.09
CA HIS A 113 -46.47 -60.46 -76.92
C HIS A 113 -46.13 -58.97 -76.71
N ALA A 114 -45.27 -58.60 -75.76
CA ALA A 114 -44.88 -57.22 -75.53
C ALA A 114 -43.66 -56.84 -76.39
N LEU A 115 -43.71 -55.66 -77.03
CA LEU A 115 -42.55 -55.13 -77.75
C LEU A 115 -41.63 -54.37 -76.75
N PRO A 116 -40.29 -54.42 -76.90
CA PRO A 116 -39.37 -53.82 -75.93
C PRO A 116 -39.65 -52.33 -75.63
N HIS A 117 -39.98 -51.54 -76.65
CA HIS A 117 -40.31 -50.11 -76.49
C HIS A 117 -41.63 -49.85 -75.75
N GLU A 118 -42.55 -50.80 -75.73
CA GLU A 118 -43.79 -50.71 -74.94
C GLU A 118 -43.50 -51.00 -73.46
N VAL A 119 -42.62 -51.98 -73.20
CA VAL A 119 -42.12 -52.28 -71.84
C VAL A 119 -41.35 -51.10 -71.27
N GLU A 120 -40.40 -50.54 -72.04
CA GLU A 120 -39.64 -49.34 -71.65
C GLU A 120 -40.55 -48.19 -71.26
N ARG A 121 -41.60 -47.90 -72.06
CA ARG A 121 -42.56 -46.82 -71.78
C ARG A 121 -43.40 -47.05 -70.52
N ILE A 122 -43.74 -48.29 -70.20
CA ILE A 122 -44.44 -48.64 -68.94
C ILE A 122 -43.49 -48.43 -67.76
N ILE A 123 -42.27 -48.95 -67.85
CA ILE A 123 -41.25 -48.82 -66.79
C ILE A 123 -40.86 -47.35 -66.56
N GLU A 124 -40.76 -46.53 -67.62
CA GLU A 124 -40.50 -45.09 -67.52
C GLU A 124 -41.62 -44.34 -66.76
N ALA A 125 -42.89 -44.70 -67.00
CA ALA A 125 -44.03 -44.10 -66.30
C ALA A 125 -44.01 -44.43 -64.78
N GLU A 126 -43.85 -45.70 -64.42
CA GLU A 126 -43.76 -46.14 -63.02
C GLU A 126 -42.54 -45.52 -62.32
N ALA A 127 -41.39 -45.48 -63.00
CA ALA A 127 -40.17 -44.84 -62.48
C ALA A 127 -40.36 -43.32 -62.27
N TYR A 128 -41.07 -42.65 -63.19
CA TYR A 128 -41.37 -41.22 -63.07
C TYR A 128 -42.24 -40.93 -61.84
N GLU A 129 -43.31 -41.70 -61.61
CA GLU A 129 -44.17 -41.52 -60.43
C GLU A 129 -43.39 -41.71 -59.13
N VAL A 130 -42.59 -42.79 -59.01
CA VAL A 130 -41.73 -43.04 -57.84
C VAL A 130 -40.74 -41.91 -57.60
N ASN A 131 -40.06 -41.44 -58.66
CA ASN A 131 -39.11 -40.33 -58.58
C ASN A 131 -39.77 -39.05 -58.10
N MET A 132 -41.00 -38.74 -58.55
CA MET A 132 -41.74 -37.57 -58.11
C MET A 132 -42.07 -37.62 -56.61
N VAL A 133 -42.46 -38.79 -56.08
CA VAL A 133 -42.74 -38.93 -54.63
C VAL A 133 -41.45 -38.84 -53.81
N VAL A 134 -40.34 -39.46 -54.26
CA VAL A 134 -39.03 -39.37 -53.58
C VAL A 134 -38.52 -37.92 -53.54
N ILE A 135 -38.62 -37.18 -54.65
CA ILE A 135 -38.24 -35.75 -54.71
C ILE A 135 -39.12 -34.91 -53.77
N SER A 136 -40.43 -35.18 -53.74
CA SER A 136 -41.36 -34.50 -52.83
C SER A 136 -41.01 -34.77 -51.36
N ASN A 137 -40.79 -36.03 -50.98
CA ASN A 137 -40.42 -36.42 -49.62
C ASN A 137 -39.10 -35.79 -49.18
N ARG A 138 -38.04 -35.88 -50.00
CA ARG A 138 -36.74 -35.25 -49.72
C ARG A 138 -36.86 -33.74 -49.53
N ARG A 139 -37.72 -33.07 -50.31
CA ARG A 139 -37.98 -31.64 -50.13
C ARG A 139 -38.66 -31.34 -48.78
N VAL A 140 -39.62 -32.17 -48.36
CA VAL A 140 -40.28 -32.04 -47.06
C VAL A 140 -39.30 -32.29 -45.90
N TYR A 141 -38.42 -33.29 -46.01
CA TYR A 141 -37.41 -33.55 -44.98
C TYR A 141 -36.37 -32.43 -44.91
N ALA A 142 -35.92 -31.91 -46.05
CA ALA A 142 -35.01 -30.76 -46.07
C ALA A 142 -35.63 -29.50 -45.43
N ASP A 143 -36.92 -29.22 -45.66
CA ASP A 143 -37.64 -28.12 -45.00
C ASP A 143 -37.82 -28.38 -43.49
N LEU A 144 -38.15 -29.61 -43.07
CA LEU A 144 -38.24 -29.98 -41.66
C LEU A 144 -36.89 -29.81 -40.94
N VAL A 145 -35.81 -30.35 -41.51
CA VAL A 145 -34.46 -30.24 -40.95
C VAL A 145 -33.99 -28.79 -40.92
N ALA A 146 -34.27 -27.99 -41.95
CA ALA A 146 -33.96 -26.56 -41.94
C ALA A 146 -34.69 -25.80 -40.82
N ARG A 147 -35.96 -26.11 -40.56
CA ARG A 147 -36.73 -25.53 -39.43
C ARG A 147 -36.18 -25.98 -38.08
N MET A 148 -35.83 -27.26 -37.94
CA MET A 148 -35.21 -27.79 -36.71
C MET A 148 -33.85 -27.15 -36.44
N GLY A 149 -33.02 -26.98 -37.48
CA GLY A 149 -31.74 -26.26 -37.41
C GLY A 149 -31.91 -24.78 -37.02
N THR A 150 -32.93 -24.10 -37.57
CA THR A 150 -33.26 -22.72 -37.17
C THR A 150 -33.59 -22.65 -35.68
N ALA A 151 -34.50 -23.50 -35.20
CA ALA A 151 -34.87 -23.56 -33.79
C ALA A 151 -33.69 -23.98 -32.87
N ASN A 152 -32.72 -24.74 -33.40
CA ASN A 152 -31.50 -25.12 -32.67
C ASN A 152 -30.56 -23.92 -32.46
N VAL A 153 -30.42 -23.06 -33.48
CA VAL A 153 -29.67 -21.80 -33.36
C VAL A 153 -30.35 -20.87 -32.35
N ASP A 154 -31.68 -20.74 -32.39
CA ASP A 154 -32.43 -19.92 -31.43
C ASP A 154 -32.27 -20.41 -29.97
N GLU A 155 -32.32 -21.73 -29.74
CA GLU A 155 -32.13 -22.31 -28.40
C GLU A 155 -30.68 -22.15 -27.91
N PHE A 156 -29.68 -22.34 -28.79
CA PHE A 156 -28.26 -22.08 -28.47
C PHE A 156 -28.01 -20.60 -28.13
N LEU A 157 -28.55 -19.66 -28.92
CA LEU A 157 -28.45 -18.22 -28.63
C LEU A 157 -29.12 -17.88 -27.30
N THR A 158 -30.28 -18.48 -27.02
CA THR A 158 -30.98 -18.29 -25.73
C THR A 158 -30.16 -18.85 -24.56
N ALA A 159 -29.56 -20.03 -24.72
CA ALA A 159 -28.64 -20.62 -23.75
C ALA A 159 -27.39 -19.76 -23.51
N ARG A 160 -26.79 -19.22 -24.58
CA ARG A 160 -25.66 -18.30 -24.52
C ARG A 160 -25.99 -17.03 -23.74
N LEU A 161 -27.11 -16.38 -24.07
CA LEU A 161 -27.57 -15.18 -23.38
C LEU A 161 -27.92 -15.45 -21.90
N SER A 162 -28.50 -16.62 -21.59
CA SER A 162 -28.73 -17.04 -20.20
C SER A 162 -27.43 -17.19 -19.41
N TRP A 163 -26.40 -17.80 -20.01
CA TRP A 163 -25.09 -17.90 -19.37
C TRP A 163 -24.39 -16.55 -19.21
N GLU A 164 -24.38 -15.69 -20.23
CA GLU A 164 -23.78 -14.35 -20.11
C GLU A 164 -24.46 -13.52 -19.01
N LYS A 165 -25.79 -13.59 -18.92
CA LYS A 165 -26.55 -12.96 -17.82
C LYS A 165 -26.23 -13.58 -16.45
N GLY A 166 -26.10 -14.90 -16.38
CA GLY A 166 -25.71 -15.62 -15.15
C GLY A 166 -24.29 -15.23 -14.69
N GLN A 167 -23.34 -15.13 -15.62
CA GLN A 167 -21.98 -14.65 -15.36
C GLN A 167 -21.98 -13.20 -14.87
N MET A 168 -22.77 -12.31 -15.48
CA MET A 168 -22.89 -10.93 -14.99
C MET A 168 -23.49 -10.89 -13.57
N ASN A 169 -24.57 -11.64 -13.31
CA ASN A 169 -25.19 -11.74 -11.98
C ASN A 169 -24.20 -12.27 -10.92
N TRP A 170 -23.42 -13.30 -11.26
CA TRP A 170 -22.35 -13.81 -10.42
C TRP A 170 -21.31 -12.74 -10.05
N ARG A 171 -20.83 -11.96 -11.03
CA ARG A 171 -19.89 -10.85 -10.77
C ARG A 171 -20.50 -9.81 -9.84
N HIS A 172 -21.76 -9.40 -10.07
CA HIS A 172 -22.48 -8.49 -9.19
C HIS A 172 -22.56 -9.01 -7.75
N LEU A 173 -23.01 -10.26 -7.57
CA LEU A 173 -23.13 -10.89 -6.25
C LEU A 173 -21.78 -10.96 -5.51
N ARG A 174 -20.70 -11.34 -6.21
CA ARG A 174 -19.35 -11.42 -5.65
C ARG A 174 -18.77 -10.05 -5.32
N HIS A 175 -19.05 -9.04 -6.13
CA HIS A 175 -18.68 -7.65 -5.89
C HIS A 175 -19.33 -7.12 -4.60
N ASP A 176 -20.65 -7.26 -4.50
CA ASP A 176 -21.43 -6.78 -3.36
C ASP A 176 -21.05 -7.53 -2.07
N ASP A 177 -20.89 -8.86 -2.13
CA ASP A 177 -20.42 -9.68 -1.00
C ASP A 177 -19.01 -9.29 -0.52
N ALA A 178 -18.07 -9.06 -1.43
CA ALA A 178 -16.71 -8.65 -1.07
C ALA A 178 -16.69 -7.28 -0.36
N ILE A 179 -17.50 -6.32 -0.84
CA ILE A 179 -17.66 -5.01 -0.18
C ILE A 179 -18.30 -5.18 1.20
N VAL A 180 -19.37 -5.97 1.32
CA VAL A 180 -20.05 -6.23 2.61
C VAL A 180 -19.09 -6.90 3.60
N ARG A 181 -18.29 -7.89 3.16
CA ARG A 181 -17.24 -8.52 3.98
C ARG A 181 -16.19 -7.53 4.44
N PHE A 182 -15.71 -6.65 3.55
CA PHE A 182 -14.75 -5.60 3.89
C PHE A 182 -15.32 -4.64 4.94
N GLN A 183 -16.53 -4.12 4.71
CA GLN A 183 -17.21 -3.19 5.61
C GLN A 183 -17.49 -3.84 6.98
N ALA A 184 -17.94 -5.10 7.02
CA ALA A 184 -18.13 -5.84 8.26
C ALA A 184 -16.80 -6.04 9.01
N THR A 185 -15.71 -6.29 8.30
CA THR A 185 -14.37 -6.51 8.88
C THR A 185 -13.80 -5.23 9.48
N ILE A 186 -13.83 -4.09 8.76
CA ILE A 186 -13.37 -2.78 9.26
C ILE A 186 -14.22 -2.26 10.43
N ASN A 187 -15.51 -2.60 10.47
CA ASN A 187 -16.39 -2.25 11.59
C ASN A 187 -16.36 -3.25 12.76
N SER A 188 -15.59 -4.34 12.65
CA SER A 188 -15.48 -5.35 13.70
C SER A 188 -14.64 -4.86 14.89
N PRO A 189 -14.70 -5.56 16.06
CA PRO A 189 -13.80 -5.30 17.18
C PRO A 189 -12.31 -5.32 16.81
N HIS A 190 -11.90 -6.06 15.76
CA HIS A 190 -10.49 -6.14 15.37
C HIS A 190 -9.86 -4.79 15.00
N PHE A 191 -10.67 -3.84 14.48
CA PHE A 191 -10.22 -2.49 14.14
C PHE A 191 -10.78 -1.42 15.07
N THR A 192 -11.97 -1.63 15.66
CA THR A 192 -12.61 -0.64 16.55
C THR A 192 -12.11 -0.72 18.00
N ASP A 193 -11.90 -1.93 18.54
CA ASP A 193 -11.34 -2.18 19.86
C ASP A 193 -10.46 -3.44 19.91
N PRO A 194 -9.26 -3.40 19.28
CA PRO A 194 -8.38 -4.56 19.19
C PRO A 194 -7.95 -5.06 20.57
N GLU A 195 -7.91 -6.38 20.72
CA GLU A 195 -7.51 -7.03 21.97
C GLU A 195 -6.10 -6.63 22.44
N ASP A 196 -5.18 -6.42 21.49
CA ASP A 196 -3.84 -5.87 21.71
C ASP A 196 -3.89 -4.53 22.48
N ARG A 197 -4.85 -3.65 22.16
CA ARG A 197 -5.05 -2.36 22.85
C ARG A 197 -5.51 -2.60 24.27
N LEU A 198 -6.50 -3.46 24.46
CA LEU A 198 -7.03 -3.82 25.79
C LEU A 198 -5.93 -4.40 26.70
N GLN A 199 -5.01 -5.18 26.17
CA GLN A 199 -3.84 -5.68 26.90
C GLN A 199 -2.93 -4.54 27.37
N VAL A 200 -2.57 -3.59 26.49
CA VAL A 200 -1.77 -2.40 26.87
C VAL A 200 -2.51 -1.54 27.90
N LEU A 201 -3.83 -1.35 27.76
CA LEU A 201 -4.64 -0.62 28.74
C LEU A 201 -4.65 -1.30 30.12
N GLN A 202 -4.65 -2.63 30.16
CA GLN A 202 -4.57 -3.38 31.41
C GLN A 202 -3.18 -3.25 32.04
N GLN A 203 -2.10 -3.24 31.25
CA GLN A 203 -0.74 -2.99 31.74
C GLN A 203 -0.60 -1.58 32.34
N ILE A 204 -1.14 -0.56 31.67
CA ILE A 204 -1.17 0.83 32.17
C ILE A 204 -1.88 0.89 33.52
N ARG A 205 -3.06 0.26 33.66
CA ARG A 205 -3.82 0.24 34.93
C ARG A 205 -3.03 -0.40 36.07
N VAL A 206 -2.45 -1.58 35.84
CA VAL A 206 -1.64 -2.29 36.84
C VAL A 206 -0.41 -1.46 37.24
N PHE A 207 0.23 -0.77 36.27
CA PHE A 207 1.36 0.12 36.55
C PHE A 207 0.95 1.33 37.40
N GLN A 208 -0.14 2.03 37.04
CA GLN A 208 -0.65 3.18 37.77
C GLN A 208 -1.06 2.83 39.20
N GLU A 209 -1.77 1.72 39.39
CA GLU A 209 -2.16 1.21 40.71
C GLU A 209 -0.93 0.87 41.56
N LYS A 210 0.09 0.25 40.96
CA LYS A 210 1.36 -0.07 41.62
C LYS A 210 2.11 1.18 42.08
N ILE A 211 2.33 2.17 41.21
CA ILE A 211 3.04 3.41 41.59
C ILE A 211 2.26 4.19 42.66
N HIS A 212 0.93 4.25 42.54
CA HIS A 212 0.10 4.90 43.55
C HIS A 212 0.20 4.22 44.92
N SER A 213 0.08 2.89 44.97
CA SER A 213 0.03 2.12 46.22
C SER A 213 1.40 1.89 46.87
N GLU A 214 2.42 1.53 46.10
CA GLU A 214 3.75 1.16 46.61
C GLU A 214 4.69 2.35 46.80
N GLN A 215 4.52 3.46 46.05
CA GLN A 215 5.43 4.61 46.12
C GLN A 215 4.72 5.85 46.69
N ARG A 216 3.68 6.35 46.02
CA ARG A 216 3.03 7.62 46.43
C ARG A 216 2.36 7.52 47.81
N LEU A 217 1.59 6.45 48.07
CA LEU A 217 0.99 6.20 49.39
C LEU A 217 2.02 5.77 50.45
N ALA A 218 3.13 5.14 50.07
CA ALA A 218 4.20 4.78 51.01
C ALA A 218 4.88 6.04 51.56
N VAL A 219 5.25 7.00 50.70
CA VAL A 219 5.80 8.30 51.11
C VAL A 219 4.86 9.06 52.05
N LEU A 220 3.55 9.04 51.78
CA LEU A 220 2.56 9.68 52.66
C LEU A 220 2.46 9.01 54.03
N LYS A 221 2.68 7.68 54.11
CA LYS A 221 2.78 6.95 55.39
C LYS A 221 4.08 7.27 56.12
N GLU A 222 5.22 7.29 55.44
CA GLU A 222 6.51 7.67 56.04
C GLU A 222 6.46 9.06 56.69
N LEU A 223 5.85 10.03 56.01
CA LEU A 223 5.61 11.38 56.57
C LEU A 223 4.71 11.37 57.81
N ASN A 224 3.64 10.57 57.79
CA ASN A 224 2.72 10.43 58.91
C ASN A 224 3.37 9.77 60.13
N ASP A 225 4.11 8.68 59.89
CA ASP A 225 4.66 7.82 60.94
C ASP A 225 5.88 8.46 61.62
N ALA A 226 6.66 9.26 60.89
CA ALA A 226 7.77 10.03 61.47
C ALA A 226 7.28 11.24 62.31
N GLY A 227 6.12 11.83 62.01
CA GLY A 227 5.43 12.78 62.89
C GLY A 227 6.33 13.92 63.40
N ALA A 228 6.54 13.97 64.73
CA ALA A 228 7.33 15.02 65.39
C ALA A 228 8.86 14.80 65.34
N SER A 229 9.36 13.67 64.83
CA SER A 229 10.80 13.41 64.65
C SER A 229 11.31 13.71 63.24
N LEU A 230 10.48 14.36 62.41
CA LEU A 230 10.81 14.76 61.05
C LEU A 230 11.92 15.84 61.05
N SER A 231 13.00 15.61 60.31
CA SER A 231 14.07 16.60 60.06
C SER A 231 14.02 17.17 58.65
N SER A 232 14.60 18.35 58.44
CA SER A 232 14.57 19.00 57.13
C SER A 232 15.33 18.21 56.08
N ASP A 233 16.43 17.54 56.44
CA ASP A 233 17.18 16.66 55.54
C ASP A 233 16.42 15.38 55.17
N TYR A 234 15.71 14.77 56.11
CA TYR A 234 14.85 13.61 55.81
C TYR A 234 13.70 14.02 54.87
N THR A 235 13.11 15.19 55.10
CA THR A 235 12.02 15.72 54.26
C THR A 235 12.50 16.11 52.85
N LYS A 236 13.72 16.65 52.71
CA LYS A 236 14.36 16.88 51.39
C LYS A 236 14.55 15.56 50.63
N LYS A 237 15.05 14.51 51.31
CA LYS A 237 15.24 13.19 50.70
C LYS A 237 13.92 12.56 50.24
N ILE A 238 12.83 12.77 50.97
CA ILE A 238 11.47 12.37 50.54
C ILE A 238 11.06 13.12 49.27
N LEU A 239 11.37 14.42 49.17
CA LEU A 239 11.11 15.23 47.97
C LEU A 239 11.90 14.72 46.75
N GLU A 240 13.17 14.38 46.93
CA GLU A 240 14.02 13.78 45.89
C GLU A 240 13.45 12.43 45.41
N ASN A 241 13.05 11.55 46.33
CA ASN A 241 12.39 10.29 46.00
C ASN A 241 11.08 10.48 45.20
N LEU A 242 10.29 11.50 45.53
CA LEU A 242 9.06 11.84 44.80
C LEU A 242 9.32 12.37 43.40
N SER A 243 10.37 13.18 43.19
CA SER A 243 10.77 13.63 41.86
C SER A 243 11.28 12.47 40.99
N ALA A 244 12.06 11.55 41.56
CA ALA A 244 12.52 10.34 40.86
C ALA A 244 11.34 9.40 40.50
N THR A 245 10.36 9.26 41.40
CA THR A 245 9.11 8.54 41.14
C THR A 245 8.33 9.17 39.97
N GLN A 246 8.22 10.51 39.95
CA GLN A 246 7.51 11.22 38.88
C GLN A 246 8.19 11.04 37.52
N GLN A 247 9.52 11.23 37.46
CA GLN A 247 10.28 11.03 36.22
C GLN A 247 10.12 9.59 35.70
N TYR A 248 10.19 8.58 36.58
CA TYR A 248 9.97 7.19 36.20
C TYR A 248 8.53 6.92 35.69
N GLU A 249 7.53 7.56 36.29
CA GLU A 249 6.14 7.46 35.83
C GLU A 249 5.94 8.13 34.47
N GLU A 250 6.55 9.30 34.24
CA GLU A 250 6.54 10.01 32.96
C GLU A 250 7.23 9.21 31.84
N GLU A 251 8.42 8.67 32.09
CA GLU A 251 9.14 7.79 31.15
C GLU A 251 8.31 6.56 30.77
N LYS A 252 7.61 5.95 31.74
CA LYS A 252 6.74 4.80 31.49
C LYS A 252 5.45 5.18 30.78
N ASN A 253 4.81 6.28 31.14
CA ASN A 253 3.63 6.80 30.44
C ASN A 253 3.97 7.14 28.98
N HIS A 254 5.16 7.70 28.70
CA HIS A 254 5.65 7.94 27.35
C HIS A 254 5.85 6.64 26.56
N SER A 255 6.43 5.60 27.18
CA SER A 255 6.58 4.27 26.57
C SER A 255 5.23 3.66 26.19
N PHE A 256 4.25 3.66 27.10
CA PHE A 256 2.90 3.14 26.82
C PHE A 256 2.18 3.95 25.72
N PHE A 257 2.34 5.26 25.71
CA PHE A 257 1.76 6.11 24.65
C PHE A 257 2.39 5.86 23.27
N SER A 258 3.70 5.58 23.24
CA SER A 258 4.40 5.16 22.02
C SER A 258 3.92 3.79 21.53
N GLU A 259 3.70 2.83 22.44
CA GLU A 259 3.16 1.51 22.15
C GLU A 259 1.72 1.58 21.58
N LEU A 260 0.84 2.35 22.23
CA LEU A 260 -0.53 2.60 21.73
C LEU A 260 -0.54 3.27 20.35
N ARG A 261 0.37 4.21 20.10
CA ARG A 261 0.54 4.84 18.78
C ARG A 261 1.03 3.84 17.73
N GLY A 262 2.02 3.02 18.06
CA GLY A 262 2.55 1.99 17.17
C GLY A 262 1.49 0.95 16.80
N LEU A 263 0.66 0.54 17.77
CA LEU A 263 -0.48 -0.33 17.54
C LEU A 263 -1.52 0.32 16.62
N GLN A 264 -1.89 1.59 16.88
CA GLN A 264 -2.84 2.32 16.02
C GLN A 264 -2.33 2.44 14.58
N GLN A 265 -1.02 2.70 14.40
CA GLN A 265 -0.40 2.74 13.08
C GLN A 265 -0.45 1.35 12.41
N SER A 266 -0.06 0.28 13.11
CA SER A 266 -0.10 -1.09 12.61
C SER A 266 -1.51 -1.54 12.18
N LYS A 267 -2.56 -1.16 12.92
CA LYS A 267 -3.96 -1.40 12.51
C LYS A 267 -4.37 -0.53 11.32
N GLY A 268 -3.87 0.69 11.22
CA GLY A 268 -4.01 1.55 10.03
C GLY A 268 -3.41 0.91 8.77
N ASP A 269 -2.17 0.42 8.87
CA ASP A 269 -1.46 -0.28 7.80
C ASP A 269 -2.18 -1.59 7.42
N SER A 270 -2.70 -2.33 8.42
CA SER A 270 -3.51 -3.55 8.21
C SER A 270 -4.83 -3.26 7.47
N ALA A 271 -5.46 -2.10 7.72
CA ALA A 271 -6.67 -1.68 7.02
C ALA A 271 -6.39 -1.32 5.56
N VAL A 272 -5.24 -0.70 5.27
CA VAL A 272 -4.77 -0.45 3.90
C VAL A 272 -4.46 -1.77 3.18
N ALA A 273 -3.77 -2.71 3.83
CA ALA A 273 -3.51 -4.04 3.26
C ALA A 273 -4.81 -4.82 2.95
N LEU A 274 -5.83 -4.69 3.80
CA LEU A 274 -7.16 -5.25 3.55
C LEU A 274 -7.85 -4.59 2.33
N ARG A 275 -7.69 -3.27 2.15
CA ARG A 275 -8.19 -2.55 0.96
C ARG A 275 -7.52 -3.04 -0.32
N GLU A 276 -6.20 -3.27 -0.31
CA GLU A 276 -5.51 -3.82 -1.49
C GLU A 276 -5.88 -5.29 -1.75
N THR A 277 -6.17 -6.06 -0.69
CA THR A 277 -6.72 -7.42 -0.83
C THR A 277 -8.11 -7.39 -1.49
N LEU A 278 -8.98 -6.45 -1.09
CA LEU A 278 -10.26 -6.23 -1.75
C LEU A 278 -10.09 -5.77 -3.21
N ARG A 279 -9.16 -4.86 -3.51
CA ARG A 279 -8.85 -4.43 -4.87
C ARG A 279 -8.49 -5.64 -5.76
N LEU A 280 -7.61 -6.51 -5.28
CA LEU A 280 -7.24 -7.76 -5.96
C LEU A 280 -8.45 -8.69 -6.16
N GLU A 281 -9.29 -8.85 -5.14
CA GLU A 281 -10.51 -9.68 -5.22
C GLU A 281 -11.52 -9.12 -6.25
N LEU A 282 -11.71 -7.80 -6.25
CA LEU A 282 -12.58 -7.12 -7.21
C LEU A 282 -12.05 -7.21 -8.64
N HIS A 283 -10.75 -7.17 -8.87
CA HIS A 283 -10.19 -7.45 -10.20
C HIS A 283 -10.39 -8.92 -10.62
N GLY A 284 -9.97 -9.87 -9.77
CA GLY A 284 -9.97 -11.29 -10.12
C GLY A 284 -11.33 -11.89 -10.49
N PHE A 285 -12.43 -11.39 -9.91
CA PHE A 285 -13.78 -11.82 -10.29
C PHE A 285 -14.92 -10.82 -10.00
N GLY A 286 -14.73 -9.84 -9.11
CA GLY A 286 -15.74 -8.81 -8.81
C GLY A 286 -15.83 -7.68 -9.84
N ALA A 287 -15.18 -7.81 -11.00
CA ALA A 287 -14.99 -6.70 -11.93
C ALA A 287 -16.28 -6.42 -12.70
N MET A 288 -16.91 -5.28 -12.39
CA MET A 288 -18.08 -4.72 -13.11
C MET A 288 -17.74 -4.28 -14.55
N ALA A 289 -16.49 -4.46 -14.98
CA ALA A 289 -15.99 -4.19 -16.31
C ALA A 289 -15.41 -5.45 -16.95
N LYS A 290 -15.27 -5.42 -18.28
CA LYS A 290 -14.47 -6.40 -18.99
C LYS A 290 -12.99 -6.03 -18.85
N GLU A 291 -12.23 -6.87 -18.18
CA GLU A 291 -10.78 -6.76 -18.06
C GLU A 291 -10.06 -7.07 -19.39
N GLY A 292 -8.80 -6.66 -19.49
CA GLY A 292 -7.96 -6.97 -20.63
C GLY A 292 -7.47 -8.42 -20.61
N ALA A 293 -7.37 -9.07 -21.78
CA ALA A 293 -6.78 -10.40 -21.92
C ALA A 293 -5.23 -10.36 -21.85
N ILE A 294 -4.69 -9.77 -20.77
CA ILE A 294 -3.26 -9.45 -20.60
C ILE A 294 -2.37 -10.70 -20.72
N GLU A 295 -2.71 -11.79 -20.05
CA GLU A 295 -1.89 -13.01 -20.07
C GLU A 295 -1.87 -13.67 -21.46
N ALA A 296 -2.98 -13.65 -22.21
CA ALA A 296 -2.99 -14.09 -23.61
C ALA A 296 -2.15 -13.15 -24.51
N ALA A 297 -2.20 -11.84 -24.26
CA ALA A 297 -1.40 -10.85 -24.96
C ALA A 297 0.11 -11.04 -24.69
N ARG A 298 0.47 -11.40 -23.46
CA ARG A 298 1.82 -11.73 -23.02
C ARG A 298 2.33 -13.01 -23.66
N GLN A 299 1.60 -14.12 -23.55
CA GLN A 299 1.98 -15.43 -24.09
C GLN A 299 2.25 -15.32 -25.59
N ARG A 300 1.37 -14.67 -26.34
CA ARG A 300 1.55 -14.47 -27.78
C ARG A 300 2.74 -13.57 -28.13
N LEU A 301 3.11 -12.60 -27.28
CA LEU A 301 4.31 -11.80 -27.48
C LEU A 301 5.59 -12.61 -27.17
N VAL A 302 5.55 -13.51 -26.18
CA VAL A 302 6.65 -14.45 -25.87
C VAL A 302 6.87 -15.43 -27.03
N GLU A 303 5.80 -15.98 -27.61
CA GLU A 303 5.88 -16.82 -28.82
C GLU A 303 6.58 -16.09 -29.97
N LEU A 304 6.18 -14.84 -30.25
CA LEU A 304 6.77 -14.03 -31.31
C LEU A 304 8.25 -13.68 -31.05
N LEU A 305 8.63 -13.37 -29.79
CA LEU A 305 10.03 -13.09 -29.42
C LEU A 305 10.94 -14.33 -29.39
N SER A 306 10.36 -15.53 -29.37
CA SER A 306 11.07 -16.80 -29.43
C SER A 306 11.45 -17.22 -30.86
N ASP A 307 11.05 -16.46 -31.88
CA ASP A 307 11.40 -16.71 -33.28
C ASP A 307 12.83 -16.25 -33.60
N GLU A 308 13.75 -17.22 -33.73
CA GLU A 308 15.16 -16.99 -34.07
C GLU A 308 15.36 -16.29 -35.43
N THR A 309 14.39 -16.33 -36.35
CA THR A 309 14.53 -15.71 -37.68
C THR A 309 14.65 -14.18 -37.63
N MET A 310 14.20 -13.56 -36.53
CA MET A 310 14.22 -12.11 -36.33
C MET A 310 15.46 -11.60 -35.57
N GLU A 311 16.40 -12.45 -35.18
CA GLU A 311 17.60 -12.06 -34.40
C GLU A 311 18.47 -11.00 -35.10
N ASP A 312 18.73 -11.18 -36.41
CA ASP A 312 19.52 -10.21 -37.20
C ASP A 312 18.82 -8.84 -37.32
N PHE A 313 17.48 -8.85 -37.43
CA PHE A 313 16.65 -7.64 -37.45
C PHE A 313 16.69 -6.94 -36.09
N PHE A 314 16.43 -7.66 -35.00
CA PHE A 314 16.49 -7.12 -33.64
C PHE A 314 17.88 -6.63 -33.26
N ARG A 315 18.93 -7.25 -33.82
CA ARG A 315 20.29 -6.73 -33.71
C ARG A 315 20.38 -5.34 -34.35
N ALA A 316 19.83 -5.10 -35.54
CA ALA A 316 19.83 -3.77 -36.18
C ALA A 316 18.94 -2.75 -35.44
N ALA A 317 17.77 -3.18 -34.95
CA ALA A 317 16.69 -2.37 -34.38
C ALA A 317 16.96 -1.64 -33.05
N GLY A 318 18.23 -1.39 -32.70
CA GLY A 318 18.60 -0.40 -31.69
C GLY A 318 18.08 -0.62 -30.27
N GLY A 319 17.64 -1.82 -29.88
CA GLY A 319 17.02 -2.06 -28.57
C GLY A 319 15.50 -2.29 -28.60
N LEU A 320 14.88 -2.38 -29.78
CA LEU A 320 13.48 -2.79 -29.92
C LEU A 320 13.19 -4.13 -29.20
N LYS A 321 14.07 -5.15 -29.31
CA LYS A 321 13.94 -6.41 -28.57
C LYS A 321 13.95 -6.20 -27.05
N THR A 322 14.81 -5.31 -26.53
CA THR A 322 14.86 -5.03 -25.09
C THR A 322 13.63 -4.28 -24.56
N GLU A 323 12.97 -3.44 -25.37
CA GLU A 323 11.67 -2.86 -24.98
C GLU A 323 10.54 -3.90 -25.04
N LEU A 324 10.50 -4.74 -26.09
CA LEU A 324 9.50 -5.82 -26.18
C LEU A 324 9.67 -6.85 -25.04
N ASP A 325 10.90 -7.21 -24.68
CA ASP A 325 11.22 -8.02 -23.49
C ASP A 325 10.82 -7.33 -22.19
N THR A 326 10.84 -5.99 -22.14
CA THR A 326 10.42 -5.20 -20.98
C THR A 326 8.89 -5.17 -20.89
N LEU A 327 8.19 -4.99 -22.01
CA LEU A 327 6.74 -5.12 -22.10
C LEU A 327 6.28 -6.53 -21.68
N VAL A 328 6.94 -7.61 -22.12
CA VAL A 328 6.63 -8.99 -21.67
C VAL A 328 6.75 -9.15 -20.14
N LYS A 329 7.73 -8.51 -19.52
CA LYS A 329 7.92 -8.55 -18.06
C LYS A 329 6.88 -7.71 -17.32
N GLN A 330 6.41 -6.62 -17.94
CA GLN A 330 5.41 -5.70 -17.39
C GLN A 330 3.96 -6.12 -17.69
N LEU A 331 3.71 -7.03 -18.64
CA LEU A 331 2.39 -7.64 -18.90
C LEU A 331 2.04 -8.67 -17.80
N CYS A 332 1.97 -8.20 -16.55
CA CYS A 332 1.60 -8.98 -15.38
C CYS A 332 0.27 -8.46 -14.82
N VAL A 333 -0.73 -9.32 -14.68
CA VAL A 333 -2.08 -8.91 -14.23
C VAL A 333 -2.03 -8.28 -12.84
N GLU A 334 -1.29 -8.91 -11.91
CA GLU A 334 -1.18 -8.46 -10.51
C GLU A 334 -0.55 -7.07 -10.37
N ASP A 335 0.35 -6.69 -11.28
CA ASP A 335 0.99 -5.37 -11.29
C ASP A 335 0.14 -4.32 -12.02
N LEU A 336 -0.57 -4.72 -13.09
CA LEU A 336 -1.28 -3.79 -13.98
C LEU A 336 -2.66 -3.33 -13.45
N ILE A 337 -3.14 -3.87 -12.33
CA ILE A 337 -4.26 -3.26 -11.57
C ILE A 337 -3.88 -1.89 -10.98
N TYR A 338 -2.58 -1.62 -10.82
CA TYR A 338 -2.10 -0.35 -10.28
C TYR A 338 -1.79 0.63 -11.42
N LYS A 339 -2.48 1.78 -11.38
CA LYS A 339 -2.30 2.88 -12.33
C LYS A 339 -0.83 3.30 -12.51
N THR A 340 -0.04 3.26 -11.43
CA THR A 340 1.40 3.57 -11.42
C THR A 340 2.25 2.68 -12.34
N ASN A 341 1.82 1.44 -12.57
CA ASN A 341 2.51 0.46 -13.41
C ASN A 341 1.93 0.46 -14.83
N LEU A 342 0.63 0.72 -14.96
CA LEU A 342 -0.09 0.75 -16.23
C LEU A 342 0.21 2.01 -17.07
N GLU A 343 0.25 3.21 -16.48
CA GLU A 343 0.48 4.46 -17.24
C GLU A 343 1.83 4.51 -17.98
N PRO A 344 2.98 4.12 -17.38
CA PRO A 344 4.26 4.06 -18.09
C PRO A 344 4.24 3.05 -19.24
N MET A 345 3.54 1.93 -19.06
CA MET A 345 3.42 0.88 -20.07
C MET A 345 2.59 1.32 -21.27
N VAL A 346 1.41 1.91 -21.02
CA VAL A 346 0.55 2.49 -22.06
C VAL A 346 1.32 3.57 -22.82
N SER A 347 2.04 4.45 -22.12
CA SER A 347 2.86 5.50 -22.74
C SER A 347 3.96 4.93 -23.65
N SER A 348 4.68 3.90 -23.20
CA SER A 348 5.73 3.22 -23.99
C SER A 348 5.15 2.55 -25.25
N LEU A 349 4.01 1.87 -25.10
CA LEU A 349 3.35 1.22 -26.23
C LEU A 349 2.74 2.23 -27.22
N GLU A 350 2.18 3.34 -26.75
CA GLU A 350 1.72 4.44 -27.61
C GLU A 350 2.85 5.03 -28.45
N ILE A 351 4.05 5.18 -27.88
CA ILE A 351 5.24 5.64 -28.62
C ILE A 351 5.61 4.62 -29.71
N LEU A 352 5.62 3.32 -29.42
CA LEU A 352 5.87 2.27 -30.43
C LEU A 352 4.79 2.25 -31.53
N LEU A 353 3.51 2.30 -31.16
CA LEU A 353 2.38 2.33 -32.09
C LEU A 353 2.41 3.58 -32.97
N SER A 354 2.82 4.73 -32.42
CA SER A 354 2.96 5.99 -33.17
C SER A 354 3.95 5.91 -34.33
N ALA A 355 4.91 4.99 -34.26
CA ALA A 355 5.95 4.81 -35.26
C ALA A 355 5.58 3.79 -36.35
N LEU A 356 4.66 2.85 -36.10
CA LEU A 356 4.28 1.81 -37.07
C LEU A 356 3.87 2.36 -38.46
N PRO A 357 3.14 3.48 -38.60
CA PRO A 357 2.76 4.00 -39.92
C PRO A 357 3.92 4.54 -40.76
N LEU A 358 5.08 4.84 -40.14
CA LEU A 358 6.16 5.64 -40.73
C LEU A 358 6.57 5.16 -42.13
N LYS A 359 6.87 3.86 -42.28
CA LYS A 359 7.22 3.24 -43.56
C LYS A 359 6.16 3.48 -44.64
N SER A 360 4.89 3.22 -44.31
CA SER A 360 3.78 3.42 -45.25
C SER A 360 3.54 4.89 -45.61
N VAL A 361 3.85 5.82 -44.71
CA VAL A 361 3.76 7.27 -44.93
C VAL A 361 4.93 7.74 -45.80
N MET A 362 6.16 7.28 -45.52
CA MET A 362 7.34 7.61 -46.32
C MET A 362 7.28 7.02 -47.73
N GLU A 363 6.76 5.79 -47.90
CA GLU A 363 6.46 5.20 -49.21
C GLU A 363 5.46 6.05 -50.01
N LYS A 364 4.34 6.47 -49.39
CA LYS A 364 3.34 7.36 -50.02
C LYS A 364 3.91 8.74 -50.39
N GLN A 365 4.84 9.26 -49.60
CA GLN A 365 5.53 10.54 -49.87
C GLN A 365 6.75 10.41 -50.80
N GLY A 366 7.09 9.20 -51.27
CA GLY A 366 8.24 8.95 -52.15
C GLY A 366 9.62 9.08 -51.47
N LYS A 367 9.66 9.07 -50.13
CA LYS A 367 10.85 9.30 -49.28
C LYS A 367 11.55 8.03 -48.80
N GLU A 368 11.26 6.87 -49.40
CA GLU A 368 11.85 5.57 -49.02
C GLU A 368 13.40 5.58 -48.99
N ALA A 369 14.03 6.31 -49.91
CA ALA A 369 15.48 6.50 -49.94
C ALA A 369 16.02 7.26 -48.71
N GLU A 370 15.23 8.17 -48.15
CA GLU A 370 15.57 8.95 -46.96
C GLU A 370 15.47 8.08 -45.69
N GLN A 371 14.46 7.19 -45.61
CA GLN A 371 14.34 6.20 -44.53
C GLN A 371 15.59 5.31 -44.44
N LYS A 372 15.98 4.70 -45.57
CA LYS A 372 17.19 3.88 -45.69
C LYS A 372 18.48 4.66 -45.39
N ALA A 373 18.48 5.97 -45.63
CA ALA A 373 19.59 6.84 -45.24
C ALA A 373 19.67 7.01 -43.71
N VAL A 374 18.54 7.09 -42.99
CA VAL A 374 18.52 7.13 -41.51
C VAL A 374 19.01 5.80 -40.93
N GLU A 375 18.49 4.67 -41.42
CA GLU A 375 18.93 3.31 -41.04
C GLU A 375 20.44 3.13 -41.24
N THR A 376 20.96 3.57 -42.39
CA THR A 376 22.40 3.54 -42.71
C THR A 376 23.22 4.41 -41.75
N THR A 377 22.73 5.59 -41.37
CA THR A 377 23.40 6.46 -40.38
C THR A 377 23.38 5.82 -39.00
N LEU A 378 22.28 5.20 -38.58
CA LEU A 378 22.14 4.52 -37.29
C LEU A 378 23.10 3.33 -37.16
N GLU A 379 23.19 2.48 -38.18
CA GLU A 379 24.11 1.33 -38.17
C GLU A 379 25.58 1.76 -38.30
N LYS A 380 25.88 2.87 -39.00
CA LYS A 380 27.21 3.52 -38.95
C LYS A 380 27.53 4.03 -37.54
N LEU A 381 26.64 4.80 -36.92
CA LEU A 381 26.80 5.34 -35.57
C LEU A 381 26.96 4.22 -34.52
N ARG A 382 26.32 3.07 -34.76
CA ARG A 382 26.47 1.88 -33.94
C ARG A 382 27.87 1.26 -34.05
N LYS A 383 28.42 1.14 -35.26
CA LYS A 383 29.75 0.54 -35.53
C LYS A 383 30.93 1.51 -35.33
N ALA A 384 30.67 2.81 -35.35
CA ALA A 384 31.68 3.87 -35.27
C ALA A 384 32.54 3.84 -34.00
N ALA A 385 33.82 4.14 -34.17
CA ALA A 385 34.75 4.37 -33.06
C ALA A 385 34.51 5.74 -32.40
N LYS A 386 35.01 5.92 -31.16
CA LYS A 386 34.83 7.16 -30.35
C LYS A 386 35.16 8.46 -31.13
N ASN A 387 36.13 8.41 -32.03
CA ASN A 387 36.61 9.56 -32.78
C ASN A 387 35.74 9.89 -34.02
N GLU A 388 34.94 8.93 -34.50
CA GLU A 388 34.11 9.04 -35.70
C GLU A 388 32.67 9.47 -35.37
N ILE A 389 32.20 9.12 -34.17
CA ILE A 389 30.84 9.40 -33.68
C ILE A 389 30.46 10.89 -33.86
N MET A 390 31.34 11.82 -33.45
CA MET A 390 31.08 13.26 -33.53
C MET A 390 30.90 13.79 -34.96
N ALA A 391 31.50 13.13 -35.96
CA ALA A 391 31.31 13.49 -37.37
C ALA A 391 29.98 13.00 -37.96
N ILE A 392 29.32 12.04 -37.29
CA ILE A 392 28.05 11.45 -37.74
C ILE A 392 26.83 12.21 -37.17
N LEU A 393 26.97 12.80 -35.97
CA LEU A 393 25.86 13.48 -35.27
C LEU A 393 25.15 14.57 -36.10
N PRO A 394 25.83 15.48 -36.86
CA PRO A 394 25.14 16.51 -37.65
C PRO A 394 24.30 15.93 -38.81
N SER A 395 24.73 14.79 -39.37
CA SER A 395 23.95 14.06 -40.38
C SER A 395 22.68 13.45 -39.76
N LEU A 396 22.78 12.94 -38.53
CA LEU A 396 21.64 12.40 -37.79
C LEU A 396 20.65 13.51 -37.41
N GLN A 397 21.14 14.66 -36.92
CA GLN A 397 20.34 15.84 -36.58
C GLN A 397 19.51 16.31 -37.79
N THR A 398 20.14 16.43 -38.96
CA THR A 398 19.46 16.77 -40.23
C THR A 398 18.38 15.73 -40.60
N GLN A 399 18.66 14.44 -40.37
CA GLN A 399 17.72 13.36 -40.64
C GLN A 399 16.53 13.35 -39.67
N ILE A 400 16.73 13.63 -38.39
CA ILE A 400 15.62 13.76 -37.42
C ILE A 400 14.74 14.97 -37.75
N LEU A 401 15.33 16.11 -38.15
CA LEU A 401 14.57 17.28 -38.62
C LEU A 401 13.67 16.93 -39.82
N MET A 402 14.15 16.10 -40.75
CA MET A 402 13.34 15.62 -41.86
C MET A 402 12.17 14.75 -41.36
N LEU A 403 12.42 13.80 -40.45
CA LEU A 403 11.37 12.94 -39.89
C LEU A 403 10.29 13.71 -39.10
N MET A 404 10.67 14.79 -38.38
CA MET A 404 9.72 15.66 -37.68
C MET A 404 8.79 16.43 -38.64
N ASN A 405 9.31 16.75 -39.84
CA ASN A 405 8.60 17.45 -40.92
C ASN A 405 7.79 16.50 -41.84
N ILE A 406 7.62 15.23 -41.47
CA ILE A 406 6.72 14.31 -42.19
C ILE A 406 5.26 14.63 -41.82
N ASP A 407 4.44 14.92 -42.83
CA ASP A 407 2.98 15.06 -42.68
C ASP A 407 2.32 13.69 -42.39
N ASP A 408 1.15 13.70 -41.76
CA ASP A 408 0.35 12.51 -41.37
C ASP A 408 0.96 11.57 -40.30
N MET A 409 2.04 11.97 -39.61
CA MET A 409 2.51 11.29 -38.38
C MET A 409 1.85 11.86 -37.11
N SER A 410 1.62 11.02 -36.09
CA SER A 410 0.91 11.41 -34.86
C SER A 410 1.71 12.37 -33.97
N ALA A 411 1.00 13.07 -33.07
CA ALA A 411 1.61 14.01 -32.13
C ALA A 411 2.65 13.35 -31.20
N ASN A 412 2.37 12.12 -30.73
CA ASN A 412 3.27 11.37 -29.84
C ASN A 412 4.61 11.04 -30.53
N PHE A 413 4.56 10.64 -31.81
CA PHE A 413 5.76 10.41 -32.61
C PHE A 413 6.62 11.68 -32.75
N LYS A 414 5.98 12.81 -33.06
CA LYS A 414 6.68 14.10 -33.24
C LYS A 414 7.23 14.64 -31.91
N ALA A 415 6.54 14.41 -30.79
CA ALA A 415 7.01 14.78 -29.46
C ALA A 415 8.25 13.97 -29.05
N GLU A 416 8.23 12.65 -29.23
CA GLU A 416 9.37 11.77 -28.96
C GLU A 416 10.58 12.14 -29.83
N LEU A 417 10.39 12.38 -31.14
CA LEU A 417 11.47 12.90 -32.00
C LEU A 417 12.01 14.26 -31.56
N SER A 418 11.16 15.14 -31.01
CA SER A 418 11.58 16.44 -30.48
C SER A 418 12.43 16.33 -29.21
N ASP A 419 12.15 15.38 -28.33
CA ASP A 419 12.99 15.11 -27.15
C ASP A 419 14.30 14.41 -27.54
N ILE A 420 14.27 13.47 -28.48
CA ILE A 420 15.47 12.87 -29.09
C ILE A 420 16.34 13.97 -29.72
N MET A 421 15.74 14.96 -30.40
CA MET A 421 16.45 16.12 -30.95
C MET A 421 17.06 16.98 -29.84
N ALA A 422 16.29 17.37 -28.83
CA ALA A 422 16.78 18.22 -27.74
C ALA A 422 17.96 17.57 -26.99
N GLN A 423 17.92 16.26 -26.78
CA GLN A 423 19.02 15.49 -26.20
C GLN A 423 20.24 15.44 -27.13
N LEU A 424 20.04 15.29 -28.45
CA LEU A 424 21.13 15.34 -29.43
C LEU A 424 21.77 16.74 -29.50
N ASP A 425 20.97 17.80 -29.51
CA ASP A 425 21.41 19.19 -29.54
C ASP A 425 22.22 19.54 -28.28
N GLN A 426 21.76 19.11 -27.10
CA GLN A 426 22.50 19.28 -25.85
C GLN A 426 23.88 18.60 -25.93
N ILE A 427 23.97 17.37 -26.41
CA ILE A 427 25.25 16.65 -26.59
C ILE A 427 26.15 17.39 -27.60
N ILE A 428 25.60 17.89 -28.71
CA ILE A 428 26.39 18.64 -29.71
C ILE A 428 26.90 19.96 -29.12
N LEU A 429 26.11 20.67 -28.32
CA LEU A 429 26.51 21.92 -27.66
C LEU A 429 27.59 21.70 -26.59
N GLU A 430 27.45 20.67 -25.76
CA GLU A 430 28.41 20.35 -24.68
C GLU A 430 29.78 19.90 -25.19
N TYR A 431 29.84 19.25 -26.37
CA TYR A 431 31.07 18.68 -26.92
C TYR A 431 31.59 19.31 -28.23
N GLY A 432 30.85 20.25 -28.83
CA GLY A 432 31.20 20.88 -30.12
C GLY A 432 32.19 22.04 -30.07
N SER A 433 32.51 22.55 -28.88
CA SER A 433 33.35 23.76 -28.73
C SER A 433 34.85 23.45 -28.54
N LEU A 434 35.59 23.26 -29.64
CA LEU A 434 37.06 23.32 -29.69
C LEU A 434 37.52 24.11 -30.94
N PRO A 435 38.21 25.26 -30.79
CA PRO A 435 38.57 26.12 -31.92
C PRO A 435 39.86 25.69 -32.64
N SER A 436 39.90 26.01 -33.94
CA SER A 436 41.02 25.78 -34.85
C SER A 436 42.27 26.60 -34.50
N ILE A 437 43.45 25.97 -34.56
CA ILE A 437 44.74 26.67 -34.50
C ILE A 437 45.18 27.05 -35.92
N SER A 438 45.03 28.33 -36.27
CA SER A 438 45.76 28.94 -37.38
C SER A 438 47.07 29.52 -36.84
N ALA A 439 48.20 28.98 -37.29
CA ALA A 439 49.52 29.52 -36.94
C ALA A 439 50.05 30.37 -38.10
N ASP A 440 50.30 31.66 -37.85
CA ASP A 440 51.23 32.42 -38.66
C ASP A 440 51.94 33.52 -37.86
N ALA A 441 53.27 33.44 -37.91
CA ALA A 441 54.30 34.44 -37.65
C ALA A 441 54.29 35.36 -36.38
N PRO A 442 55.47 35.89 -35.95
CA PRO A 442 55.68 36.19 -34.53
C PRO A 442 55.95 37.67 -34.21
N SER A 443 56.05 37.90 -32.89
CA SER A 443 57.04 38.79 -32.23
C SER A 443 56.50 40.04 -31.52
N GLU A 444 56.58 39.95 -30.20
CA GLU A 444 57.04 40.99 -29.27
C GLU A 444 56.16 42.18 -28.84
N LYS A 445 55.77 42.08 -27.55
CA LYS A 445 56.11 43.01 -26.45
C LYS A 445 55.26 44.29 -26.23
N THR A 446 54.73 44.34 -24.99
CA THR A 446 54.78 45.46 -24.00
C THR A 446 53.42 46.01 -23.58
N PHE A 447 53.02 45.76 -22.31
CA PHE A 447 52.25 46.61 -21.38
C PHE A 447 50.98 47.35 -21.89
N SER A 448 49.81 47.34 -21.25
CA SER A 448 49.56 47.47 -19.80
C SER A 448 48.07 47.54 -19.45
N ARG A 449 47.77 47.37 -18.14
CA ARG A 449 46.66 48.00 -17.37
C ARG A 449 45.19 47.65 -17.66
N THR A 450 44.63 46.88 -16.72
CA THR A 450 43.27 47.06 -16.14
C THR A 450 43.12 48.45 -15.49
N PRO A 451 41.89 49.01 -15.31
CA PRO A 451 40.90 48.60 -14.28
C PRO A 451 39.48 48.34 -14.88
N SER A 452 38.67 47.38 -14.43
CA SER A 452 37.97 47.20 -13.13
C SER A 452 36.59 47.89 -13.02
N ILE A 453 35.72 47.28 -12.19
CA ILE A 453 34.43 47.78 -11.63
C ILE A 453 33.17 47.53 -12.49
N ALA A 454 32.03 47.03 -11.97
CA ALA A 454 31.66 46.22 -10.78
C ALA A 454 30.14 45.89 -10.80
N VAL A 455 29.63 45.24 -9.73
CA VAL A 455 28.22 45.18 -9.25
C VAL A 455 27.36 44.12 -9.99
N LEU A 456 27.06 42.95 -9.37
CA LEU A 456 25.96 42.65 -8.41
C LEU A 456 24.56 42.82 -9.03
N ALA A 457 23.51 42.05 -8.72
CA ALA A 457 23.22 41.03 -7.69
C ALA A 457 21.94 40.25 -8.15
N ASN A 458 21.37 39.18 -7.57
CA ASN A 458 21.66 38.20 -6.50
C ASN A 458 20.29 37.72 -5.94
N SER A 459 19.94 36.44 -6.01
CA SER A 459 18.96 35.73 -5.12
C SER A 459 18.87 34.26 -5.55
N LYS A 460 19.26 33.27 -4.71
CA LYS A 460 18.49 32.60 -3.63
C LYS A 460 17.25 31.85 -4.17
N SER A 461 16.94 30.60 -3.80
CA SER A 461 17.19 29.95 -2.50
C SER A 461 17.27 28.40 -2.52
N MET A 462 17.64 27.86 -1.35
CA MET A 462 17.73 26.50 -0.79
C MET A 462 16.66 25.47 -1.25
N LYS A 463 16.84 24.13 -1.34
CA LYS A 463 17.54 23.08 -0.52
C LYS A 463 16.92 22.72 0.86
N ALA A 464 16.19 21.59 0.94
CA ALA A 464 16.18 20.55 2.00
C ALA A 464 15.00 19.57 1.71
N SER A 465 15.19 18.26 1.43
CA SER A 465 15.46 17.11 2.34
C SER A 465 14.18 16.51 2.97
N ALA A 466 14.00 15.19 3.17
CA ALA A 466 14.68 13.96 2.69
C ALA A 466 13.93 12.67 3.16
N ALA A 467 14.37 11.49 2.65
CA ALA A 467 14.33 10.16 3.31
C ALA A 467 13.00 9.34 3.28
N MET A 468 12.98 7.99 3.31
CA MET A 468 14.08 6.99 3.40
C MET A 468 13.72 5.56 2.91
N ILE A 469 14.77 4.74 2.65
CA ILE A 469 14.83 3.28 2.39
C ILE A 469 14.38 2.90 0.95
N GLY A 470 14.96 1.93 0.22
CA GLY A 470 16.11 1.00 0.42
C GLY A 470 16.42 0.25 -0.91
N GLU A 471 17.44 -0.61 -1.12
CA GLU A 471 18.56 -1.07 -0.27
C GLU A 471 19.77 -1.57 -1.13
N SER A 472 20.97 -1.56 -0.53
CA SER A 472 22.21 -2.33 -0.78
C SER A 472 22.72 -2.73 -2.20
N SER A 473 23.91 -2.23 -2.58
CA SER A 473 25.01 -3.08 -3.08
C SER A 473 26.41 -2.42 -2.98
N SER A 474 27.34 -3.15 -2.35
CA SER A 474 28.77 -2.90 -2.12
C SER A 474 29.53 -1.94 -3.06
N SER A 475 30.13 -0.88 -2.49
CA SER A 475 31.08 0.02 -3.16
C SER A 475 32.55 -0.36 -2.86
N ASN A 476 33.31 -0.72 -3.90
CA ASN A 476 34.75 -0.97 -3.79
C ASN A 476 35.54 0.27 -4.29
N ASN A 477 36.01 1.11 -3.36
CA ASN A 477 36.70 2.36 -3.71
C ASN A 477 38.19 2.15 -4.04
N LYS A 478 38.59 2.57 -5.24
CA LYS A 478 39.98 2.93 -5.57
C LYS A 478 39.96 4.28 -6.30
N PRO A 479 40.70 5.30 -5.82
CA PRO A 479 40.91 6.52 -6.58
C PRO A 479 42.04 6.28 -7.62
N SER A 480 41.82 6.70 -8.86
CA SER A 480 42.88 6.82 -9.87
C SER A 480 42.74 8.16 -10.60
N GLU A 481 43.87 8.81 -10.80
CA GLU A 481 43.99 10.19 -11.24
C GLU A 481 43.75 10.37 -12.76
N SER A 482 43.51 11.63 -13.16
CA SER A 482 43.79 12.24 -14.47
C SER A 482 43.45 11.48 -15.78
N ASN A 483 42.51 12.04 -16.57
CA ASN A 483 42.79 12.66 -17.89
C ASN A 483 41.53 12.83 -18.77
N GLY A 484 41.38 14.02 -19.38
CA GLY A 484 40.90 14.25 -20.75
C GLY A 484 39.46 13.86 -21.18
N ASN A 485 38.70 14.85 -21.66
CA ASN A 485 37.54 14.77 -22.56
C ASN A 485 36.93 13.37 -22.80
N ILE A 486 36.03 12.98 -21.91
CA ILE A 486 35.11 11.87 -22.13
C ILE A 486 33.80 12.45 -22.66
N VAL A 487 33.64 12.42 -24.00
CA VAL A 487 32.32 12.47 -24.64
C VAL A 487 31.41 11.45 -23.96
N ASP A 488 30.19 11.82 -23.60
CA ASP A 488 29.24 10.85 -23.04
C ASP A 488 28.73 9.91 -24.14
N LEU A 489 29.47 8.82 -24.37
CA LEU A 489 29.06 7.76 -25.27
C LEU A 489 27.76 7.07 -24.81
N GLN A 490 27.39 7.11 -23.52
CA GLN A 490 26.15 6.49 -23.05
C GLN A 490 24.93 7.30 -23.48
N ALA A 491 24.99 8.63 -23.34
CA ALA A 491 23.95 9.54 -23.85
C ALA A 491 23.76 9.41 -25.37
N ILE A 492 24.84 9.43 -26.16
CA ILE A 492 24.78 9.24 -27.62
C ILE A 492 24.18 7.89 -27.99
N ARG A 493 24.57 6.81 -27.27
CA ARG A 493 24.00 5.48 -27.49
C ARG A 493 22.52 5.42 -27.10
N LYS A 494 22.06 6.16 -26.09
CA LYS A 494 20.63 6.27 -25.73
C LYS A 494 19.82 6.90 -26.85
N VAL A 495 20.29 8.02 -27.42
CA VAL A 495 19.69 8.69 -28.59
C VAL A 495 19.63 7.75 -29.80
N GLN A 496 20.75 7.08 -30.12
CA GLN A 496 20.86 6.10 -31.22
C GLN A 496 19.89 4.92 -31.06
N ARG A 497 19.64 4.49 -29.82
CA ARG A 497 18.71 3.39 -29.50
C ARG A 497 17.26 3.81 -29.64
N ARG A 498 16.84 4.93 -29.04
CA ARG A 498 15.46 5.46 -29.14
C ARG A 498 15.06 5.72 -30.58
N LEU A 499 15.92 6.41 -31.35
CA LEU A 499 15.64 6.68 -32.76
C LEU A 499 15.61 5.40 -33.62
N GLY A 500 16.51 4.45 -33.34
CA GLY A 500 16.50 3.14 -34.02
C GLY A 500 15.22 2.36 -33.75
N MET A 501 14.77 2.31 -32.49
CA MET A 501 13.52 1.67 -32.09
C MET A 501 12.33 2.20 -32.89
N LEU A 502 12.18 3.53 -33.01
CA LEU A 502 11.09 4.14 -33.77
C LEU A 502 11.15 3.81 -35.27
N VAL A 503 12.32 3.96 -35.90
CA VAL A 503 12.46 3.71 -37.35
C VAL A 503 12.20 2.23 -37.67
N TYR A 504 12.83 1.32 -36.94
CA TYR A 504 12.68 -0.13 -37.17
C TYR A 504 11.35 -0.70 -36.68
N ALA A 505 10.63 -0.06 -35.75
CA ALA A 505 9.26 -0.49 -35.40
C ALA A 505 8.32 -0.49 -36.62
N SER A 506 8.50 0.46 -37.54
CA SER A 506 7.72 0.54 -38.80
C SER A 506 8.02 -0.57 -39.81
N GLU A 507 9.09 -1.34 -39.60
CA GLU A 507 9.48 -2.48 -40.43
C GLU A 507 8.97 -3.83 -39.89
N LEU A 508 8.38 -3.86 -38.70
CA LEU A 508 7.75 -5.05 -38.14
C LEU A 508 6.67 -5.59 -39.09
N SER A 509 6.63 -6.92 -39.28
CA SER A 509 5.64 -7.54 -40.16
C SER A 509 4.22 -7.47 -39.58
N ALA A 510 3.21 -7.62 -40.45
CA ALA A 510 1.80 -7.45 -40.08
C ALA A 510 1.35 -8.23 -38.81
N PRO A 511 1.79 -9.48 -38.55
CA PRO A 511 1.47 -10.17 -37.30
C PRO A 511 1.94 -9.45 -36.03
N TRP A 512 3.12 -8.81 -36.05
CA TRP A 512 3.63 -8.03 -34.93
C TRP A 512 2.83 -6.73 -34.74
N GLN A 513 2.53 -6.03 -35.84
CA GLN A 513 1.75 -4.78 -35.78
C GLN A 513 0.34 -5.03 -35.23
N GLN A 514 -0.33 -6.09 -35.71
CA GLN A 514 -1.64 -6.52 -35.21
C GLN A 514 -1.58 -6.90 -33.72
N HIS A 515 -0.52 -7.58 -33.29
CA HIS A 515 -0.37 -7.97 -31.89
C HIS A 515 -0.09 -6.79 -30.95
N LEU A 516 0.73 -5.82 -31.37
CA LEU A 516 0.95 -4.58 -30.61
C LEU A 516 -0.35 -3.76 -30.48
N GLN A 517 -1.18 -3.70 -31.52
CA GLN A 517 -2.50 -3.07 -31.43
C GLN A 517 -3.42 -3.85 -30.47
N PHE A 518 -3.44 -5.18 -30.55
CA PHE A 518 -4.21 -6.02 -29.62
C PHE A 518 -3.80 -5.80 -28.16
N ILE A 519 -2.49 -5.68 -27.86
CA ILE A 519 -1.99 -5.34 -26.53
C ILE A 519 -2.54 -3.98 -26.09
N ALA A 520 -2.49 -2.95 -26.93
CA ALA A 520 -3.02 -1.63 -26.58
C ALA A 520 -4.53 -1.65 -26.31
N ASP A 521 -5.30 -2.39 -27.12
CA ASP A 521 -6.73 -2.59 -26.89
C ASP A 521 -6.99 -3.29 -25.54
N GLN A 522 -6.16 -4.27 -25.15
CA GLN A 522 -6.28 -4.92 -23.84
C GLN A 522 -5.87 -3.99 -22.68
N LEU A 523 -4.83 -3.18 -22.84
CA LEU A 523 -4.43 -2.19 -21.82
C LEU A 523 -5.47 -1.07 -21.66
N ALA A 524 -6.16 -0.69 -22.74
CA ALA A 524 -7.28 0.25 -22.68
C ALA A 524 -8.50 -0.34 -21.92
N LEU A 525 -8.81 -1.62 -22.15
CA LEU A 525 -9.81 -2.34 -21.35
C LEU A 525 -9.40 -2.41 -19.87
N GLN A 526 -8.13 -2.72 -19.58
CA GLN A 526 -7.61 -2.75 -18.21
C GLN A 526 -7.66 -1.37 -17.55
N THR A 527 -7.30 -0.29 -18.26
CA THR A 527 -7.38 1.09 -17.77
C THR A 527 -8.80 1.44 -17.34
N LYS A 528 -9.80 1.01 -18.12
CA LYS A 528 -11.21 1.19 -17.78
C LYS A 528 -11.65 0.34 -16.58
N ALA A 529 -11.20 -0.91 -16.49
CA ALA A 529 -11.49 -1.79 -15.36
C ALA A 529 -10.91 -1.24 -14.04
N ASN A 530 -9.63 -0.84 -14.05
CA ASN A 530 -8.96 -0.19 -12.92
C ASN A 530 -9.71 1.05 -12.47
N GLY A 531 -10.10 1.94 -13.40
CA GLY A 531 -10.84 3.16 -13.05
C GLY A 531 -12.16 2.89 -12.33
N ILE A 532 -12.89 1.83 -12.70
CA ILE A 532 -14.15 1.43 -12.05
C ILE A 532 -13.89 0.80 -10.68
N VAL A 533 -12.86 -0.04 -10.54
CA VAL A 533 -12.48 -0.62 -9.24
C VAL A 533 -11.94 0.45 -8.29
N ASP A 534 -11.09 1.36 -8.75
CA ASP A 534 -10.58 2.50 -7.98
C ASP A 534 -11.70 3.43 -7.51
N GLU A 535 -12.71 3.72 -8.34
CA GLU A 535 -13.88 4.51 -7.95
C GLU A 535 -14.67 3.83 -6.81
N VAL A 536 -14.89 2.51 -6.92
CA VAL A 536 -15.58 1.72 -5.88
C VAL A 536 -14.75 1.65 -4.60
N ILE A 537 -13.46 1.36 -4.70
CA ILE A 537 -12.54 1.32 -3.55
C ILE A 537 -12.52 2.67 -2.84
N SER A 538 -12.42 3.78 -3.57
CA SER A 538 -12.39 5.11 -2.94
C SER A 538 -13.73 5.49 -2.30
N ARG A 539 -14.84 5.14 -2.93
CA ARG A 539 -16.19 5.40 -2.40
C ARG A 539 -16.52 4.57 -1.16
N GLU A 540 -16.20 3.27 -1.17
CA GLU A 540 -16.62 2.32 -0.13
C GLU A 540 -15.58 2.12 0.99
N CYS A 541 -14.28 2.35 0.72
CA CYS A 541 -13.20 2.01 1.64
C CYS A 541 -12.53 3.23 2.27
N ASP A 542 -12.13 4.23 1.48
CA ASP A 542 -11.23 5.29 1.95
C ASP A 542 -11.83 6.07 3.13
N PHE A 543 -13.11 6.47 3.04
CA PHE A 543 -13.81 7.17 4.12
C PHE A 543 -13.92 6.33 5.42
N LEU A 544 -14.13 5.02 5.32
CA LEU A 544 -14.20 4.13 6.48
C LEU A 544 -12.83 3.97 7.14
N ILE A 545 -11.78 3.80 6.35
CA ILE A 545 -10.40 3.71 6.86
C ILE A 545 -9.99 5.03 7.51
N GLU A 546 -10.23 6.17 6.86
CA GLU A 546 -9.93 7.50 7.43
C GLU A 546 -10.68 7.73 8.74
N THR A 547 -11.97 7.39 8.79
CA THR A 547 -12.79 7.49 10.01
C THR A 547 -12.18 6.65 11.15
N ARG A 548 -11.83 5.38 10.91
CA ARG A 548 -11.25 4.50 11.94
C ARG A 548 -9.85 4.93 12.36
N GLN A 549 -9.03 5.42 11.43
CA GLN A 549 -7.72 5.98 11.74
C GLN A 549 -7.84 7.25 12.61
N GLN A 550 -8.81 8.12 12.31
CA GLN A 550 -9.05 9.36 13.05
C GLN A 550 -9.66 9.11 14.43
N GLU A 551 -10.63 8.19 14.56
CA GLU A 551 -11.18 7.76 15.85
C GLU A 551 -10.09 7.24 16.79
N GLY A 552 -9.27 6.30 16.31
CA GLY A 552 -8.19 5.74 17.12
C GLY A 552 -7.07 6.75 17.42
N ARG A 553 -6.79 7.69 16.51
CA ARG A 553 -5.87 8.82 16.79
C ARG A 553 -6.40 9.70 17.92
N LEU A 554 -7.66 10.14 17.84
CA LEU A 554 -8.30 10.97 18.86
C LEU A 554 -8.37 10.26 20.21
N LEU A 555 -8.66 8.95 20.21
CA LEU A 555 -8.66 8.13 21.42
C LEU A 555 -7.27 8.10 22.05
N VAL A 556 -6.22 7.76 21.29
CA VAL A 556 -4.85 7.70 21.81
C VAL A 556 -4.38 9.07 22.32
N GLU A 557 -4.63 10.15 21.57
CA GLU A 557 -4.27 11.53 21.97
C GLU A 557 -4.94 11.96 23.29
N GLU A 558 -6.26 11.77 23.43
CA GLU A 558 -6.95 12.12 24.67
C GLU A 558 -6.52 11.19 25.82
N MET A 559 -6.24 9.91 25.57
CA MET A 559 -5.70 9.00 26.58
C MET A 559 -4.33 9.46 27.11
N GLY A 560 -3.38 9.80 26.23
CA GLY A 560 -2.07 10.30 26.63
C GLY A 560 -2.18 11.56 27.48
N LYS A 561 -3.00 12.52 27.04
CA LYS A 561 -3.30 13.76 27.78
C LYS A 561 -3.92 13.50 29.15
N ARG A 562 -4.84 12.53 29.28
CA ARG A 562 -5.44 12.17 30.59
C ARG A 562 -4.43 11.48 31.51
N MET A 563 -3.56 10.62 30.98
CA MET A 563 -2.50 9.98 31.76
C MET A 563 -1.50 11.02 32.31
N GLU A 564 -1.05 11.95 31.47
CA GLU A 564 -0.17 13.06 31.86
C GLU A 564 -0.83 13.95 32.92
N GLN A 565 -2.07 14.39 32.69
CA GLN A 565 -2.83 15.19 33.66
C GLN A 565 -3.02 14.48 35.01
N GLN A 566 -3.35 13.18 34.99
CA GLN A 566 -3.51 12.39 36.21
C GLN A 566 -2.18 12.26 36.97
N SER A 567 -1.09 11.95 36.27
CA SER A 567 0.26 11.83 36.84
C SER A 567 0.71 13.13 37.50
N ALA A 568 0.62 14.24 36.76
CA ALA A 568 1.01 15.57 37.22
C ALA A 568 0.16 16.01 38.42
N LEU A 569 -1.17 15.85 38.37
CA LEU A 569 -2.05 16.17 39.50
C LEU A 569 -1.73 15.33 40.75
N LEU A 570 -1.46 14.03 40.61
CA LEU A 570 -1.08 13.19 41.74
C LEU A 570 0.29 13.57 42.31
N HIS A 571 1.22 14.07 41.50
CA HIS A 571 2.51 14.56 41.98
C HIS A 571 2.36 15.89 42.71
N ASP A 572 1.74 16.89 42.06
CA ASP A 572 1.53 18.23 42.60
C ASP A 572 0.91 18.21 44.00
N HIS A 573 -0.10 17.35 44.23
CA HIS A 573 -0.75 17.27 45.55
C HIS A 573 0.17 16.69 46.63
N VAL A 574 0.90 15.61 46.33
CA VAL A 574 1.82 14.98 47.29
C VAL A 574 3.02 15.91 47.56
N GLU A 575 3.61 16.47 46.51
CA GLU A 575 4.77 17.35 46.58
C GLU A 575 4.45 18.64 47.38
N LYS A 576 3.29 19.26 47.17
CA LYS A 576 2.83 20.42 47.96
C LYS A 576 2.68 20.08 49.45
N LEU A 577 2.20 18.88 49.78
CA LEU A 577 2.09 18.42 51.17
C LEU A 577 3.48 18.23 51.80
N VAL A 578 4.43 17.60 51.08
CA VAL A 578 5.82 17.44 51.56
C VAL A 578 6.50 18.79 51.75
N LYS A 579 6.32 19.74 50.81
CA LYS A 579 6.84 21.11 50.93
C LYS A 579 6.24 21.87 52.12
N PHE A 580 4.97 21.62 52.46
CA PHE A 580 4.36 22.16 53.67
C PHE A 580 5.03 21.61 54.93
N TYR A 581 5.21 20.28 55.04
CA TYR A 581 5.92 19.66 56.17
C TYR A 581 7.36 20.15 56.29
N LEU A 582 8.11 20.25 55.18
CA LEU A 582 9.47 20.80 55.16
C LEU A 582 9.52 22.21 55.76
N ARG A 583 8.54 23.06 55.42
CA ARG A 583 8.47 24.42 55.96
C ARG A 583 8.15 24.45 57.46
N VAL A 584 7.26 23.57 57.93
CA VAL A 584 6.97 23.43 59.36
C VAL A 584 8.21 22.97 60.13
N VAL A 585 8.92 21.96 59.62
CA VAL A 585 10.15 21.43 60.23
C VAL A 585 11.24 22.50 60.28
N LEU A 586 11.49 23.24 59.19
CA LEU A 586 12.48 24.32 59.19
C LEU A 586 12.16 25.40 60.24
N CYS A 587 10.88 25.73 60.46
CA CYS A 587 10.49 26.64 61.54
C CYS A 587 10.66 26.02 62.95
N MET A 588 10.51 24.70 63.11
CA MET A 588 10.77 24.01 64.37
C MET A 588 12.26 23.91 64.68
N GLU A 589 13.09 23.60 63.68
CA GLU A 589 14.56 23.62 63.77
C GLU A 589 15.06 25.02 64.12
N GLU A 590 14.64 26.06 63.37
CA GLU A 590 14.99 27.47 63.66
C GLU A 590 14.51 27.93 65.06
N SER A 591 13.33 27.48 65.51
CA SER A 591 12.86 27.76 66.86
C SER A 591 13.70 27.04 67.93
N THR A 592 14.19 25.84 67.64
CA THR A 592 15.04 25.06 68.55
C THR A 592 16.41 25.72 68.69
N ASP A 593 17.01 26.14 67.56
CA ASP A 593 18.26 26.90 67.53
C ASP A 593 18.15 28.23 68.29
N LYS A 594 17.04 28.97 68.11
CA LYS A 594 16.78 30.21 68.84
C LYS A 594 16.61 29.98 70.35
N VAL A 595 15.88 28.94 70.76
CA VAL A 595 15.75 28.57 72.18
C VAL A 595 17.10 28.16 72.75
N GLN A 596 17.91 27.41 72.00
CA GLN A 596 19.26 27.03 72.42
C GLN A 596 20.19 28.24 72.54
N TYR A 597 20.16 29.18 71.59
CA TYR A 597 20.90 30.44 71.66
C TYR A 597 20.49 31.30 72.86
N VAL A 598 19.17 31.44 73.11
CA VAL A 598 18.66 32.13 74.31
C VAL A 598 19.14 31.43 75.58
N ASN A 599 19.06 30.09 75.65
CA ASN A 599 19.54 29.33 76.80
C ASN A 599 21.05 29.54 77.05
N LEU A 600 21.89 29.49 76.01
CA LEU A 600 23.33 29.80 76.14
C LEU A 600 23.55 31.24 76.60
N SER A 601 22.88 32.22 75.98
CA SER A 601 22.99 33.63 76.38
C SER A 601 22.50 33.91 77.81
N VAL A 602 21.55 33.11 78.32
CA VAL A 602 21.09 33.17 79.71
C VAL A 602 22.09 32.52 80.65
N MET A 603 22.75 31.43 80.26
CA MET A 603 23.85 30.84 81.03
C MET A 603 25.03 31.82 81.13
N ASP A 604 25.48 32.41 80.02
CA ASP A 604 26.54 33.42 80.00
C ASP A 604 26.19 34.63 80.91
N LEU A 605 24.92 35.04 80.96
CA LEU A 605 24.43 36.10 81.85
C LEU A 605 24.45 35.69 83.34
N LEU A 606 24.08 34.46 83.65
CA LEU A 606 24.11 33.93 85.02
C LEU A 606 25.55 33.76 85.52
N ASP A 607 26.45 33.25 84.67
CA ASP A 607 27.88 33.09 84.99
C ASP A 607 28.56 34.46 85.16
N THR A 608 28.29 35.45 84.30
CA THR A 608 28.84 36.81 84.48
C THR A 608 28.27 37.54 85.70
N LEU A 609 26.98 37.37 86.04
CA LEU A 609 26.41 37.89 87.29
C LEU A 609 27.10 37.27 88.51
N LYS A 610 27.36 35.96 88.47
CA LYS A 610 28.09 35.24 89.52
C LYS A 610 29.52 35.75 89.67
N GLU A 611 30.30 35.85 88.58
CA GLU A 611 31.69 36.33 88.65
C GLU A 611 31.80 37.76 89.19
N ILE A 612 30.91 38.66 88.78
CA ILE A 612 30.90 40.07 89.23
C ILE A 612 30.56 40.17 90.72
N ASP A 613 29.49 39.50 91.16
CA ASP A 613 29.04 39.62 92.54
C ASP A 613 29.91 38.77 93.50
N GLU A 614 30.51 37.64 93.07
CA GLU A 614 31.57 36.94 93.83
C GLU A 614 32.80 37.84 94.06
N GLY A 615 33.26 38.55 93.02
CA GLY A 615 34.41 39.46 93.12
C GLY A 615 34.17 40.61 94.10
N THR A 616 33.02 41.27 94.01
CA THR A 616 32.67 42.39 94.90
C THR A 616 32.42 41.94 96.34
N LEU A 617 31.82 40.77 96.56
CA LEU A 617 31.66 40.19 97.89
C LEU A 617 33.01 39.80 98.52
N ALA A 618 33.92 39.20 97.76
CA ALA A 618 35.26 38.87 98.26
C ALA A 618 36.06 40.11 98.71
N ASP A 619 35.97 41.21 97.97
CA ASP A 619 36.58 42.50 98.36
C ASP A 619 35.96 43.08 99.64
N LEU A 620 34.64 43.00 99.78
CA LEU A 620 33.93 43.46 100.99
C LEU A 620 34.24 42.57 102.22
N GLU A 621 34.28 41.24 102.06
CA GLU A 621 34.64 40.29 103.12
C GLU A 621 36.11 40.44 103.55
N SER A 622 37.01 40.68 102.60
CA SER A 622 38.41 41.05 102.88
C SER A 622 38.50 42.34 103.69
N THR A 623 37.74 43.37 103.30
CA THR A 623 37.70 44.67 103.99
C THR A 623 37.10 44.55 105.39
N PHE A 624 36.03 43.76 105.56
CA PHE A 624 35.44 43.43 106.86
C PHE A 624 36.41 42.66 107.76
N THR A 625 37.13 41.67 107.21
CA THR A 625 38.16 40.92 107.93
C THR A 625 39.28 41.85 108.41
N GLN A 626 39.72 42.80 107.57
CA GLN A 626 40.70 43.81 107.96
C GLN A 626 40.18 44.75 109.06
N SER A 627 38.93 45.20 109.02
CA SER A 627 38.33 46.01 110.10
C SER A 627 38.21 45.19 111.40
N CYS A 628 37.83 43.91 111.33
CA CYS A 628 37.82 43.01 112.49
C CYS A 628 39.21 42.83 113.13
N VAL A 629 40.30 42.86 112.34
CA VAL A 629 41.67 42.87 112.86
C VAL A 629 41.99 44.20 113.56
N ARG A 630 41.58 45.35 113.00
CA ARG A 630 41.74 46.67 113.64
C ARG A 630 40.93 46.79 114.94
N LEU A 631 39.72 46.25 114.95
CA LEU A 631 38.86 46.15 116.12
C LEU A 631 39.57 45.40 117.28
N ARG A 632 40.16 44.24 116.99
CA ARG A 632 40.91 43.42 117.96
C ARG A 632 42.16 44.10 118.52
N HIS A 633 42.72 45.08 117.80
CA HIS A 633 43.93 45.81 118.17
C HIS A 633 43.70 47.30 118.45
N SER A 634 42.46 47.71 118.71
CA SER A 634 42.09 49.12 118.91
C SER A 634 42.69 49.71 120.20
N PRO A 635 43.48 50.80 120.13
CA PRO A 635 44.24 51.32 121.28
C PRO A 635 43.46 52.24 122.22
N SER A 636 42.21 52.59 121.91
CA SER A 636 41.35 53.42 122.78
C SER A 636 39.86 53.07 122.62
N ASN A 637 39.05 53.39 123.63
CA ASN A 637 37.61 53.08 123.65
C ASN A 637 36.84 53.81 122.53
N ASN A 638 37.28 55.01 122.13
CA ASN A 638 36.67 55.75 121.03
C ASN A 638 36.96 55.08 119.67
N VAL A 639 38.23 54.72 119.41
CA VAL A 639 38.62 54.01 118.18
C VAL A 639 37.96 52.63 118.09
N LEU A 640 37.84 51.92 119.22
CA LEU A 640 37.10 50.65 119.28
C LEU A 640 35.63 50.82 118.88
N ARG A 641 34.99 51.93 119.28
CA ARG A 641 33.59 52.22 118.93
C ARG A 641 33.44 52.60 117.45
N GLU A 642 34.40 53.34 116.89
CA GLU A 642 34.43 53.72 115.48
C GLU A 642 34.66 52.49 114.57
N GLU A 643 35.64 51.64 114.87
CA GLU A 643 35.86 50.38 114.14
C GLU A 643 34.73 49.36 114.36
N PHE A 644 34.06 49.35 115.52
CA PHE A 644 32.88 48.52 115.74
C PHE A 644 31.71 48.96 114.87
N GLN A 645 31.46 50.27 114.78
CA GLN A 645 30.44 50.82 113.89
C GLN A 645 30.79 50.52 112.43
N LEU A 646 32.05 50.71 112.02
CA LEU A 646 32.51 50.46 110.65
C LEU A 646 32.42 48.97 110.27
N SER A 647 32.78 48.05 111.17
CA SER A 647 32.57 46.62 110.99
C SER A 647 31.08 46.27 110.92
N SER A 648 30.23 46.87 111.76
CA SER A 648 28.77 46.67 111.71
C SER A 648 28.15 47.17 110.40
N ASP A 649 28.61 48.33 109.91
CA ASP A 649 28.13 48.94 108.67
C ASP A 649 28.59 48.14 107.45
N LEU A 650 29.82 47.58 107.48
CA LEU A 650 30.32 46.63 106.47
C LEU A 650 29.52 45.32 106.46
N LEU A 651 29.16 44.77 107.63
CA LEU A 651 28.37 43.54 107.73
C LEU A 651 26.95 43.77 107.18
N MET A 652 26.33 44.92 107.49
CA MET A 652 25.06 45.36 106.89
C MET A 652 25.16 45.61 105.38
N LEU A 653 26.34 46.01 104.88
CA LEU A 653 26.58 46.19 103.44
C LEU A 653 26.74 44.84 102.73
N ILE A 654 27.51 43.90 103.29
CA ILE A 654 27.64 42.53 102.77
C ILE A 654 26.27 41.84 102.72
N GLU A 655 25.46 41.93 103.78
CA GLU A 655 24.11 41.37 103.79
C GLU A 655 23.21 42.03 102.73
N ARG A 656 23.35 43.33 102.49
CA ARG A 656 22.61 44.05 101.43
C ARG A 656 23.05 43.60 100.03
N GLU A 657 24.33 43.43 99.78
CA GLU A 657 24.81 42.98 98.47
C GLU A 657 24.43 41.51 98.20
N TYR A 658 24.53 40.61 99.18
CA TYR A 658 24.00 39.24 99.05
C TYR A 658 22.50 39.22 98.69
N ARG A 659 21.67 40.02 99.36
CA ARG A 659 20.24 40.17 99.03
C ARG A 659 20.00 40.83 97.67
N THR A 660 20.96 41.59 97.17
CA THR A 660 20.87 42.26 95.85
C THR A 660 21.29 41.32 94.73
N TYR A 661 22.34 40.51 94.92
CA TYR A 661 22.73 39.41 94.06
C TYR A 661 21.60 38.37 93.95
N ASP A 662 21.09 37.87 95.07
CA ASP A 662 19.95 36.93 95.13
C ASP A 662 18.75 37.44 94.32
N LYS A 663 18.41 38.73 94.48
CA LYS A 663 17.35 39.38 93.71
C LYS A 663 17.68 39.54 92.22
N ARG A 664 18.93 39.81 91.84
CA ARG A 664 19.36 39.88 90.42
C ARG A 664 19.30 38.49 89.76
N LEU A 665 19.79 37.46 90.46
CA LEU A 665 19.80 36.07 90.04
C LEU A 665 18.37 35.57 89.80
N HIS A 666 17.47 35.76 90.78
CA HIS A 666 16.04 35.44 90.63
C HIS A 666 15.39 36.19 89.46
N LEU A 667 15.70 37.47 89.27
CA LEU A 667 15.10 38.26 88.18
C LEU A 667 15.66 37.87 86.79
N ALA A 668 16.89 37.36 86.70
CA ALA A 668 17.44 36.77 85.48
C ALA A 668 16.83 35.38 85.19
N ALA A 669 16.64 34.57 86.25
CA ALA A 669 16.07 33.23 86.19
C ALA A 669 14.57 33.22 85.84
N ASP A 670 13.75 33.99 86.56
CA ASP A 670 12.29 34.03 86.42
C ASP A 670 11.84 34.55 85.04
N ASN A 671 12.65 35.41 84.41
CA ASN A 671 12.40 35.87 83.03
C ASN A 671 12.76 34.82 81.96
N ASN A 672 13.45 33.72 82.32
CA ASN A 672 14.01 32.74 81.38
C ASN A 672 13.81 31.28 81.85
N VAL A 673 12.67 30.97 82.48
CA VAL A 673 12.34 29.69 83.16
C VAL A 673 12.76 28.43 82.39
N VAL A 674 12.59 28.41 81.06
CA VAL A 674 12.87 27.23 80.21
C VAL A 674 14.37 26.86 80.15
N ALA A 675 15.28 27.78 80.46
CA ALA A 675 16.72 27.53 80.46
C ALA A 675 17.18 26.69 81.67
N ILE A 676 16.45 26.76 82.80
CA ILE A 676 16.91 26.27 84.11
C ILE A 676 16.42 24.84 84.40
N ASP A 677 15.23 24.45 83.91
CA ASP A 677 14.65 23.10 84.06
C ASP A 677 15.45 21.96 83.39
N LYS A 678 16.57 22.25 82.73
CA LYS A 678 17.42 21.27 82.02
C LYS A 678 18.77 20.96 82.66
N GLN A 679 19.09 21.51 83.83
CA GLN A 679 20.25 21.04 84.59
C GLN A 679 19.95 19.70 85.29
N PRO A 680 20.71 18.62 85.04
CA PRO A 680 20.83 17.56 86.03
C PRO A 680 21.57 18.12 87.26
N HIS A 681 21.03 17.85 88.45
CA HIS A 681 21.64 18.24 89.75
C HIS A 681 23.02 17.62 89.98
#